data_AF-A0AAN4VZD5-F1
#
_entry.id   AF-A0AAN4VZD5-F1
#
_cell.length_a   1.000
_cell.length_b   1.000
_cell.length_c   1.000
_cell.angle_alpha   90.00
_cell.angle_beta   90.00
_cell.angle_gamma   90.00
#
_symmetry.space_group_name_H-M   'P 1'
#
loop_
_entity.id
_entity.type
_entity.pdbx_description
1 polymer ?
#
loop_
_entity_poly.entity_id
_entity_poly.type
_entity_poly.pdbx_seq_one_letter_code
_entity_poly.pdbx_strand_id
1 'polypeptide(L)'
;MNKRMAAVAALMIFWQGVMADNVKKVYKAIEKKEYEKAEAWLKDDMQLDSLAPAVNLAYSELYLQLEYEKYNIDSAHQRILAAQRGYHNIDDERVLDRLERASVNQAVLDQQERRIDSLAFDLTQKMAALDRYNYFIAQYPEAPQHAQAISERNQMAFDQAVEKGTFLSYFQFMQRYPDADQYEAAQEKYDALLFEAKTKNGKLKSFMSFLEEYPDSPFRGQAEIQIFDFIASDNSEKPLLWFLQEYSQTSAAAPIAMGYLYYWYKEQGNLDNFFERFAHVSKIDSLQHFSNISEGSWVPFYEDGEFIFIDQNGEEAMPNRFDQVARDYKCDPVAEDVLLVIEDQQPKLLARDGHLVFQGKINEAYDLGYGVMEIINEGLHGLVHKTGKVLAAPQYEEIRRLSPSFFAVRKKKYWGVVSATGRLALKPEYDEIEQEGDFYIFRKGKKYGITNKQQLVKGADNSSVPLFFNYDDYEVVGQDHVIAMVGNQESLFNNKMEEIIPLGNHVINSAGPNWVSRTSDYLMFDPLGKMKYEIAFDAIAYNDKWWAAEKDGWSFQHWEADHLPQFDFDSVAFLGKEFAYVKSEDSTTVYFSSGNYKNLDKDYKCRIVKSGFGKDAVEYLALIEGKNWKVLLDGKGEEVIKGSFKEIVPLDTSMFVVEANGRKGLMSRGSKQELKMLYQGIADFHDGYVSLLLNGKFGIYNPYNALYIRPQFTTKLNPINDQMLIADKAGKLGMVDEKGKTLVNFQYDRIENWNDSLVLARKEKQWEILAVENKEVVFDEIERYLPVNPQEKGGDLIVVVNGKEGLFSLEKGVKIKPTLDRLINVGTPAKPLYKGEKYIAEADLYLWVYYDAEGNRLRQQTFNAEEFENVDCMEL
;
A
#
# COMPACT_ATOMS: atom_id res chain seq x y z
N MET A 1 -32.25 -2.59 56.88
CA MET A 1 -33.21 -2.34 57.97
C MET A 1 -34.55 -2.98 57.58
N ASN A 2 -35.27 -3.61 58.52
CA ASN A 2 -36.54 -4.36 58.32
C ASN A 2 -36.44 -5.73 57.62
N LYS A 3 -36.12 -6.76 58.42
CA LYS A 3 -36.66 -8.15 58.42
C LYS A 3 -35.77 -9.15 59.20
N ARG A 4 -34.53 -8.80 59.54
CA ARG A 4 -33.64 -9.60 60.43
C ARG A 4 -33.55 -9.11 61.89
N MET A 5 -33.99 -7.89 62.20
CA MET A 5 -34.05 -7.38 63.60
C MET A 5 -35.26 -7.86 64.40
N ALA A 6 -36.13 -8.70 63.82
CA ALA A 6 -37.33 -9.22 64.48
C ALA A 6 -37.18 -10.67 64.99
N ALA A 7 -35.98 -11.26 64.90
CA ALA A 7 -35.70 -12.64 65.34
C ALA A 7 -34.58 -12.76 66.40
N VAL A 8 -34.16 -11.64 67.01
CA VAL A 8 -33.23 -11.62 68.16
C VAL A 8 -33.98 -11.45 69.50
N ALA A 9 -35.31 -11.29 69.45
CA ALA A 9 -36.19 -11.55 70.58
C ALA A 9 -36.74 -12.97 70.45
N ALA A 10 -36.53 -13.80 71.46
CA ALA A 10 -36.96 -15.20 71.58
C ALA A 10 -36.09 -16.26 70.86
N LEU A 11 -34.94 -16.55 71.45
CA LEU A 11 -34.43 -17.93 71.58
C LEU A 11 -33.52 -17.99 72.82
N MET A 12 -34.06 -17.56 73.97
CA MET A 12 -33.63 -18.16 75.22
C MET A 12 -34.09 -19.61 75.15
N ILE A 13 -33.10 -20.48 75.05
CA ILE A 13 -33.21 -21.94 75.17
C ILE A 13 -34.26 -22.24 76.27
N PHE A 14 -35.24 -23.08 75.96
CA PHE A 14 -36.13 -23.63 76.99
C PHE A 14 -35.30 -24.58 77.86
N TRP A 15 -34.72 -24.07 78.95
CA TRP A 15 -33.99 -24.87 79.95
C TRP A 15 -35.01 -25.61 80.82
N GLN A 16 -35.44 -26.79 80.39
CA GLN A 16 -36.17 -27.74 81.23
C GLN A 16 -35.19 -28.81 81.75
N GLY A 17 -34.28 -28.40 82.63
CA GLY A 17 -33.32 -29.24 83.33
C GLY A 17 -32.92 -28.60 84.68
N VAL A 18 -32.61 -29.43 85.68
CA VAL A 18 -32.36 -29.00 87.08
C VAL A 18 -31.02 -28.28 87.20
N MET A 19 -30.99 -26.96 87.00
CA MET A 19 -29.81 -26.13 87.27
C MET A 19 -29.47 -26.08 88.77
N ALA A 20 -28.18 -25.91 89.10
CA ALA A 20 -27.77 -25.44 90.42
C ALA A 20 -28.32 -24.02 90.71
N ASP A 21 -28.92 -23.80 91.89
CA ASP A 21 -29.69 -22.59 92.22
C ASP A 21 -28.94 -21.26 92.00
N ASN A 22 -27.60 -21.27 92.11
CA ASN A 22 -26.76 -20.07 92.02
C ASN A 22 -26.53 -19.55 90.59
N VAL A 23 -26.47 -20.40 89.57
CA VAL A 23 -26.29 -19.93 88.17
C VAL A 23 -27.64 -19.52 87.56
N LYS A 24 -28.71 -20.21 87.96
CA LYS A 24 -30.09 -19.91 87.53
C LYS A 24 -30.56 -18.51 87.96
N LYS A 25 -30.20 -18.08 89.17
CA LYS A 25 -30.50 -16.71 89.64
C LYS A 25 -29.78 -15.66 88.78
N VAL A 26 -28.56 -15.91 88.31
CA VAL A 26 -27.80 -14.99 87.45
C VAL A 26 -28.48 -14.82 86.10
N TYR A 27 -28.80 -15.90 85.39
CA TYR A 27 -29.52 -15.81 84.12
C TYR A 27 -30.89 -15.13 84.28
N LYS A 28 -31.61 -15.42 85.37
CA LYS A 28 -32.87 -14.74 85.68
C LYS A 28 -32.70 -13.24 85.99
N ALA A 29 -31.56 -12.83 86.56
CA ALA A 29 -31.23 -11.42 86.75
C ALA A 29 -30.90 -10.75 85.41
N ILE A 30 -30.17 -11.43 84.52
CA ILE A 30 -29.92 -10.97 83.14
C ILE A 30 -31.26 -10.77 82.40
N GLU A 31 -32.18 -11.73 82.47
CA GLU A 31 -33.53 -11.65 81.88
C GLU A 31 -34.34 -10.45 82.39
N LYS A 32 -34.24 -10.17 83.68
CA LYS A 32 -34.90 -9.04 84.34
C LYS A 32 -34.18 -7.70 84.16
N LYS A 33 -33.08 -7.67 83.41
CA LYS A 33 -32.21 -6.50 83.22
C LYS A 33 -31.56 -5.98 84.51
N GLU A 34 -31.40 -6.85 85.52
CA GLU A 34 -30.73 -6.58 86.79
C GLU A 34 -29.21 -6.86 86.65
N TYR A 35 -28.52 -6.19 85.73
CA TYR A 35 -27.17 -6.57 85.29
C TYR A 35 -26.07 -6.42 86.35
N GLU A 36 -26.01 -5.32 87.10
CA GLU A 36 -25.01 -5.14 88.18
C GLU A 36 -25.14 -6.22 89.26
N LYS A 37 -26.38 -6.63 89.53
CA LYS A 37 -26.67 -7.69 90.49
C LYS A 37 -26.25 -9.06 89.96
N ALA A 38 -26.42 -9.30 88.65
CA ALA A 38 -25.92 -10.49 87.98
C ALA A 38 -24.38 -10.53 88.02
N GLU A 39 -23.71 -9.41 87.76
CA GLU A 39 -22.24 -9.29 87.85
C GLU A 39 -21.73 -9.53 89.27
N ALA A 40 -22.35 -8.91 90.28
CA ALA A 40 -21.98 -9.09 91.68
C ALA A 40 -22.07 -10.58 92.10
N TRP A 41 -23.13 -11.26 91.69
CA TRP A 41 -23.28 -12.70 91.95
C TRP A 41 -22.25 -13.55 91.21
N LEU A 42 -21.93 -13.22 89.95
CA LEU A 42 -20.87 -13.91 89.23
C LEU A 42 -19.50 -13.69 89.86
N LYS A 43 -19.26 -12.54 90.49
CA LYS A 43 -18.01 -12.24 91.20
C LYS A 43 -17.87 -13.03 92.49
N ASP A 44 -18.96 -13.19 93.25
CA ASP A 44 -18.99 -14.00 94.47
C ASP A 44 -18.84 -15.49 94.16
N ASP A 45 -19.51 -15.97 93.10
CA ASP A 45 -19.43 -17.38 92.66
C ASP A 45 -18.07 -17.72 92.02
N MET A 46 -17.31 -16.74 91.51
CA MET A 46 -15.94 -16.95 90.98
C MET A 46 -14.93 -17.41 92.03
N GLN A 47 -15.26 -17.32 93.33
CA GLN A 47 -14.43 -17.84 94.42
C GLN A 47 -14.58 -19.37 94.64
N LEU A 48 -15.48 -20.03 93.90
CA LEU A 48 -15.70 -21.48 93.93
C LEU A 48 -15.11 -22.13 92.67
N ASP A 49 -13.87 -22.61 92.77
CA ASP A 49 -13.06 -23.13 91.64
C ASP A 49 -13.78 -24.21 90.80
N SER A 50 -14.61 -25.04 91.44
CA SER A 50 -15.31 -26.17 90.79
C SER A 50 -16.39 -25.79 89.75
N LEU A 51 -16.76 -24.51 89.59
CA LEU A 51 -17.81 -24.06 88.65
C LEU A 51 -17.33 -22.97 87.67
N ALA A 52 -16.01 -22.79 87.53
CA ALA A 52 -15.42 -21.75 86.68
C ALA A 52 -15.89 -21.74 85.21
N PRO A 53 -16.11 -22.89 84.53
CA PRO A 53 -16.67 -22.89 83.16
C PRO A 53 -18.08 -22.30 83.09
N ALA A 54 -18.94 -22.62 84.06
CA ALA A 54 -20.30 -22.09 84.14
C ALA A 54 -20.33 -20.59 84.41
N VAL A 55 -19.43 -20.11 85.28
CA VAL A 55 -19.27 -18.68 85.59
C VAL A 55 -18.80 -17.91 84.36
N ASN A 56 -17.80 -18.42 83.64
CA ASN A 56 -17.31 -17.77 82.41
C ASN A 56 -18.35 -17.82 81.28
N LEU A 57 -19.13 -18.90 81.14
CA LEU A 57 -20.26 -18.95 80.23
C LEU A 57 -21.31 -17.87 80.57
N ALA A 58 -21.66 -17.72 81.84
CA ALA A 58 -22.60 -16.69 82.28
C ALA A 58 -22.06 -15.26 82.12
N TYR A 59 -20.76 -15.04 82.33
CA TYR A 59 -20.10 -13.77 81.98
C TYR A 59 -20.17 -13.50 80.48
N SER A 60 -19.93 -14.52 79.63
CA SER A 60 -20.04 -14.35 78.19
C SER A 60 -21.46 -13.90 77.79
N GLU A 61 -22.50 -14.42 78.43
CA GLU A 61 -23.89 -13.98 78.19
C GLU A 61 -24.15 -12.57 78.70
N LEU A 62 -23.65 -12.23 79.88
CA LEU A 62 -23.80 -10.91 80.48
C LEU A 62 -23.17 -9.82 79.60
N TYR A 63 -21.98 -10.08 79.06
CA TYR A 63 -21.27 -9.14 78.17
C TYR A 63 -21.96 -8.93 76.80
N LEU A 64 -22.89 -9.79 76.42
CA LEU A 64 -23.67 -9.64 75.18
C LEU A 64 -25.00 -8.89 75.37
N GLN A 65 -25.31 -8.42 76.58
CA GLN A 65 -26.54 -7.67 76.84
C GLN A 65 -26.38 -6.21 76.43
N LEU A 66 -27.14 -5.76 75.42
CA LEU A 66 -27.01 -4.41 74.85
C LEU A 66 -27.23 -3.26 75.85
N GLU A 67 -28.03 -3.50 76.90
CA GLU A 67 -28.33 -2.50 77.94
C GLU A 67 -27.37 -2.59 79.13
N TYR A 68 -26.39 -3.51 79.10
CA TYR A 68 -25.36 -3.61 80.11
C TYR A 68 -24.24 -2.61 79.82
N GLU A 69 -23.85 -1.81 80.81
CA GLU A 69 -22.83 -0.76 80.65
C GLU A 69 -21.49 -1.31 80.13
N LYS A 70 -21.15 -2.55 80.48
CA LYS A 70 -19.91 -3.22 80.04
C LYS A 70 -20.13 -4.12 78.82
N TYR A 71 -21.19 -3.92 78.03
CA TYR A 71 -21.40 -4.66 76.77
C TYR A 71 -20.14 -4.66 75.92
N ASN A 72 -19.60 -5.85 75.63
CA ASN A 72 -18.35 -5.99 74.91
C ASN A 72 -18.22 -7.40 74.33
N ILE A 73 -18.30 -7.51 73.00
CA ILE A 73 -18.24 -8.79 72.29
C ILE A 73 -16.87 -9.47 72.46
N ASP A 74 -15.76 -8.71 72.45
CA ASP A 74 -14.41 -9.27 72.65
C ASP A 74 -14.25 -9.84 74.06
N SER A 75 -14.80 -9.16 75.07
CA SER A 75 -14.80 -9.64 76.45
C SER A 75 -15.67 -10.88 76.60
N ALA A 76 -16.82 -10.95 75.91
CA ALA A 76 -17.62 -12.16 75.83
C ALA A 76 -16.84 -13.31 75.17
N HIS A 77 -16.12 -13.03 74.09
CA HIS A 77 -15.28 -13.99 73.38
C HIS A 77 -14.16 -14.55 74.26
N GLN A 78 -13.42 -13.68 74.96
CA GLN A 78 -12.39 -14.11 75.91
C GLN A 78 -12.96 -15.00 77.02
N ARG A 79 -14.18 -14.71 77.48
CA ARG A 79 -14.85 -15.49 78.52
C ARG A 79 -15.32 -16.85 77.99
N ILE A 80 -15.88 -16.93 76.79
CA ILE A 80 -16.28 -18.23 76.24
C ILE A 80 -15.07 -19.12 75.95
N LEU A 81 -13.96 -18.57 75.44
CA LEU A 81 -12.71 -19.30 75.26
C LEU A 81 -12.11 -19.76 76.60
N ALA A 82 -12.23 -18.94 77.66
CA ALA A 82 -11.85 -19.36 79.01
C ALA A 82 -12.76 -20.47 79.55
N ALA A 83 -14.06 -20.43 79.25
CA ALA A 83 -15.02 -21.46 79.63
C ALA A 83 -14.73 -22.79 78.92
N GLN A 84 -14.48 -22.78 77.60
CA GLN A 84 -14.13 -23.98 76.83
C GLN A 84 -12.81 -24.59 77.29
N ARG A 85 -11.74 -23.78 77.45
CA ARG A 85 -10.47 -24.28 78.01
C ARG A 85 -10.66 -24.85 79.41
N GLY A 86 -11.41 -24.16 80.26
CA GLY A 86 -11.72 -24.61 81.60
C GLY A 86 -12.53 -25.91 81.62
N TYR A 87 -13.49 -26.08 80.70
CA TYR A 87 -14.31 -27.28 80.57
C TYR A 87 -13.52 -28.47 80.03
N HIS A 88 -12.69 -28.26 79.01
CA HIS A 88 -11.83 -29.28 78.41
C HIS A 88 -10.78 -29.84 79.38
N ASN A 89 -10.34 -29.02 80.34
CA ASN A 89 -9.31 -29.39 81.33
C ASN A 89 -9.86 -30.07 82.59
N ILE A 90 -11.15 -30.45 82.63
CA ILE A 90 -11.76 -31.14 83.79
C ILE A 90 -11.76 -32.64 83.57
N ASP A 91 -11.02 -33.35 84.41
CA ASP A 91 -10.95 -34.83 84.41
C ASP A 91 -11.89 -35.49 85.44
N ASP A 92 -12.51 -34.72 86.35
CA ASP A 92 -13.40 -35.24 87.40
C ASP A 92 -14.85 -35.35 86.89
N GLU A 93 -15.31 -36.59 86.66
CA GLU A 93 -16.68 -36.90 86.22
C GLU A 93 -17.77 -36.30 87.13
N ARG A 94 -17.51 -36.13 88.42
CA ARG A 94 -18.49 -35.53 89.35
C ARG A 94 -18.63 -34.03 89.11
N VAL A 95 -17.56 -33.37 88.67
CA VAL A 95 -17.59 -31.96 88.29
C VAL A 95 -18.28 -31.79 86.94
N LEU A 96 -18.03 -32.70 85.99
CA LEU A 96 -18.74 -32.73 84.70
C LEU A 96 -20.25 -32.96 84.88
N ASP A 97 -20.69 -33.93 85.68
CA ASP A 97 -22.12 -34.15 85.98
C ASP A 97 -22.77 -32.92 86.65
N ARG A 98 -22.03 -32.19 87.50
CA ARG A 98 -22.52 -30.92 88.08
C ARG A 98 -22.66 -29.82 87.03
N LEU A 99 -21.71 -29.71 86.10
CA LEU A 99 -21.77 -28.76 85.00
C LEU A 99 -22.90 -29.11 84.03
N GLU A 100 -23.09 -30.39 83.69
CA GLU A 100 -24.20 -30.86 82.86
C GLU A 100 -25.56 -30.58 83.50
N ARG A 101 -25.71 -30.80 84.81
CA ARG A 101 -26.93 -30.40 85.55
C ARG A 101 -27.13 -28.89 85.52
N ALA A 102 -26.05 -28.12 85.60
CA ALA A 102 -26.06 -26.67 85.35
C ALA A 102 -26.23 -26.30 83.86
N SER A 103 -26.51 -27.28 82.99
CA SER A 103 -26.67 -27.17 81.53
C SER A 103 -25.47 -26.56 80.81
N VAL A 104 -24.27 -26.80 81.34
CA VAL A 104 -22.98 -26.47 80.72
C VAL A 104 -22.37 -27.75 80.17
N ASN A 105 -22.31 -27.85 78.85
CA ASN A 105 -21.64 -28.92 78.12
C ASN A 105 -20.99 -28.35 76.86
N GLN A 106 -20.18 -29.15 76.16
CA GLN A 106 -19.45 -28.69 74.98
C GLN A 106 -20.37 -28.09 73.90
N ALA A 107 -21.52 -28.72 73.63
CA ALA A 107 -22.46 -28.24 72.62
C ALA A 107 -23.02 -26.84 72.95
N VAL A 108 -23.29 -26.56 74.23
CA VAL A 108 -23.73 -25.25 74.70
C VAL A 108 -22.61 -24.21 74.60
N LEU A 109 -21.38 -24.58 74.93
CA LEU A 109 -20.22 -23.68 74.81
C LEU A 109 -19.96 -23.31 73.34
N ASP A 110 -19.96 -24.30 72.45
CA ASP A 110 -19.77 -24.07 71.01
C ASP A 110 -20.94 -23.28 70.41
N GLN A 111 -22.17 -23.49 70.90
CA GLN A 111 -23.32 -22.70 70.47
C GLN A 111 -23.16 -21.23 70.89
N GLN A 112 -22.66 -20.97 72.09
CA GLN A 112 -22.43 -19.63 72.57
C GLN A 112 -21.26 -18.94 71.83
N GLU A 113 -20.18 -19.67 71.55
CA GLU A 113 -19.08 -19.17 70.71
C GLU A 113 -19.57 -18.79 69.31
N ARG A 114 -20.31 -19.69 68.63
CA ARG A 114 -20.91 -19.39 67.32
C ARG A 114 -21.82 -18.16 67.34
N ARG A 115 -22.53 -17.92 68.45
CA ARG A 115 -23.36 -16.72 68.62
C ARG A 115 -22.48 -15.47 68.77
N ILE A 116 -21.40 -15.55 69.54
CA ILE A 116 -20.42 -14.47 69.70
C ILE A 116 -19.76 -14.14 68.35
N ASP A 117 -19.31 -15.16 67.62
CA ASP A 117 -18.71 -15.03 66.28
C ASP A 117 -19.69 -14.35 65.32
N SER A 118 -20.95 -14.81 65.30
CA SER A 118 -21.98 -14.21 64.47
C SER A 118 -22.24 -12.74 64.82
N LEU A 119 -22.24 -12.38 66.11
CA LEU A 119 -22.41 -10.99 66.55
C LEU A 119 -21.20 -10.12 66.21
N ALA A 120 -19.98 -10.65 66.35
CA ALA A 120 -18.75 -9.96 65.99
C ALA A 120 -18.66 -9.75 64.47
N PHE A 121 -19.09 -10.75 63.69
CA PHE A 121 -19.17 -10.65 62.24
C PHE A 121 -20.26 -9.66 61.80
N ASP A 122 -21.45 -9.70 62.39
CA ASP A 122 -22.52 -8.73 62.14
C ASP A 122 -22.05 -7.28 62.41
N LEU A 123 -21.26 -7.07 63.48
CA LEU A 123 -20.66 -5.78 63.77
C LEU A 123 -19.64 -5.38 62.69
N THR A 124 -18.80 -6.32 62.25
CA THR A 124 -17.81 -6.12 61.19
C THR A 124 -18.49 -5.69 59.88
N GLN A 125 -19.54 -6.40 59.47
CA GLN A 125 -20.32 -6.05 58.27
C GLN A 125 -21.02 -4.70 58.37
N LYS A 126 -21.54 -4.34 59.55
CA LYS A 126 -22.17 -3.02 59.78
C LYS A 126 -21.18 -1.86 59.66
N MET A 127 -19.95 -2.06 60.10
CA MET A 127 -18.91 -1.01 60.02
C MET A 127 -18.30 -0.91 58.64
N ALA A 128 -18.29 -2.00 57.86
CA ALA A 128 -17.82 -2.05 56.48
C ALA A 128 -16.46 -1.35 56.27
N ALA A 129 -15.48 -1.69 57.11
CA ALA A 129 -14.14 -1.11 57.07
C ALA A 129 -13.05 -2.19 57.05
N LEU A 130 -12.02 -2.00 56.22
CA LEU A 130 -10.92 -2.97 56.07
C LEU A 130 -10.26 -3.34 57.39
N ASP A 131 -10.00 -2.35 58.26
CA ASP A 131 -9.39 -2.59 59.57
C ASP A 131 -10.29 -3.45 60.46
N ARG A 132 -11.63 -3.38 60.31
CA ARG A 132 -12.56 -4.23 61.04
C ARG A 132 -12.58 -5.66 60.55
N TYR A 133 -12.55 -5.87 59.23
CA TYR A 133 -12.40 -7.22 58.69
C TYR A 133 -11.04 -7.83 59.08
N ASN A 134 -9.95 -7.07 58.96
CA ASN A 134 -8.62 -7.53 59.39
C ASN A 134 -8.61 -7.87 60.89
N TYR A 135 -9.28 -7.07 61.73
CA TYR A 135 -9.44 -7.35 63.16
C TYR A 135 -10.22 -8.64 63.42
N PHE A 136 -11.37 -8.82 62.75
CA PHE A 136 -12.19 -10.04 62.90
C PHE A 136 -11.40 -11.30 62.51
N ILE A 137 -10.75 -11.28 61.34
CA ILE A 137 -9.90 -12.37 60.84
C ILE A 137 -8.80 -12.71 61.86
N ALA A 138 -8.20 -11.71 62.50
CA ALA A 138 -7.13 -11.93 63.47
C ALA A 138 -7.62 -12.41 64.85
N GLN A 139 -8.78 -11.96 65.32
CA GLN A 139 -9.28 -12.26 66.67
C GLN A 139 -10.25 -13.46 66.72
N TYR A 140 -10.85 -13.84 65.60
CA TYR A 140 -11.84 -14.92 65.48
C TYR A 140 -11.44 -15.92 64.37
N PRO A 141 -10.26 -16.59 64.47
CA PRO A 141 -9.73 -17.45 63.41
C PRO A 141 -10.58 -18.72 63.16
N GLU A 142 -11.25 -19.23 64.18
CA GLU A 142 -12.07 -20.46 64.11
C GLU A 142 -13.55 -20.19 63.80
N ALA A 143 -13.93 -18.92 63.64
CA ALA A 143 -15.31 -18.54 63.35
C ALA A 143 -15.78 -19.17 62.03
N PRO A 144 -17.02 -19.70 61.94
CA PRO A 144 -17.57 -20.22 60.69
C PRO A 144 -17.57 -19.20 59.54
N GLN A 145 -17.59 -17.91 59.85
CA GLN A 145 -17.56 -16.79 58.90
C GLN A 145 -16.14 -16.37 58.49
N HIS A 146 -15.08 -17.01 58.98
CA HIS A 146 -13.69 -16.59 58.73
C HIS A 146 -13.36 -16.49 57.23
N ALA A 147 -13.69 -17.52 56.45
CA ALA A 147 -13.48 -17.51 54.99
C ALA A 147 -14.31 -16.41 54.30
N GLN A 148 -15.55 -16.19 54.77
CA GLN A 148 -16.40 -15.11 54.26
C GLN A 148 -15.80 -13.74 54.59
N ALA A 149 -15.25 -13.53 55.79
CA ALA A 149 -14.60 -12.30 56.19
C ALA A 149 -13.36 -12.00 55.33
N ILE A 150 -12.55 -13.02 54.99
CA ILE A 150 -11.42 -12.88 54.06
C ILE A 150 -11.92 -12.46 52.67
N SER A 151 -12.96 -13.12 52.15
CA SER A 151 -13.53 -12.82 50.83
C SER A 151 -14.08 -11.39 50.78
N GLU A 152 -14.88 -10.96 51.77
CA GLU A 152 -15.41 -9.59 51.86
C GLU A 152 -14.31 -8.53 52.02
N ARG A 153 -13.24 -8.83 52.78
CA ARG A 153 -12.06 -7.97 52.90
C ARG A 153 -11.34 -7.81 51.57
N ASN A 154 -11.08 -8.92 50.88
CA ASN A 154 -10.42 -8.92 49.58
C ASN A 154 -11.24 -8.12 48.57
N GLN A 155 -12.56 -8.33 48.52
CA GLN A 155 -13.45 -7.55 47.66
C GLN A 155 -13.38 -6.05 47.97
N MET A 156 -13.44 -5.65 49.24
CA MET A 156 -13.35 -4.24 49.62
C MET A 156 -11.99 -3.61 49.27
N ALA A 157 -10.89 -4.35 49.46
CA ALA A 157 -9.57 -3.86 49.08
C ALA A 157 -9.40 -3.76 47.56
N PHE A 158 -10.01 -4.69 46.82
CA PHE A 158 -10.09 -4.62 45.37
C PHE A 158 -10.92 -3.41 44.91
N ASP A 159 -12.07 -3.15 45.53
CA ASP A 159 -12.92 -1.99 45.23
C ASP A 159 -12.16 -0.67 45.45
N GLN A 160 -11.31 -0.59 46.48
CA GLN A 160 -10.42 0.56 46.67
C GLN A 160 -9.35 0.70 45.58
N ALA A 161 -8.82 -0.42 45.06
CA ALA A 161 -7.91 -0.39 43.93
C ALA A 161 -8.61 0.06 42.64
N VAL A 162 -9.86 -0.38 42.45
CA VAL A 162 -10.75 0.04 41.36
C VAL A 162 -11.06 1.53 41.44
N GLU A 163 -11.41 2.04 42.62
CA GLU A 163 -11.69 3.47 42.84
C GLU A 163 -10.48 4.36 42.52
N LYS A 164 -9.27 3.92 42.87
CA LYS A 164 -8.02 4.64 42.52
C LYS A 164 -7.72 4.57 41.01
N GLY A 165 -8.00 3.44 40.36
CA GLY A 165 -7.88 3.29 38.91
C GLY A 165 -6.45 3.43 38.37
N THR A 166 -5.42 3.07 39.14
CA THR A 166 -4.01 3.15 38.69
C THR A 166 -3.37 1.77 38.64
N PHE A 167 -2.43 1.51 37.72
CA PHE A 167 -1.71 0.23 37.74
C PHE A 167 -1.03 -0.03 39.10
N LEU A 168 -0.49 1.01 39.76
CA LEU A 168 0.14 0.86 41.07
C LEU A 168 -0.84 0.41 42.16
N SER A 169 -2.11 0.84 42.14
CA SER A 169 -3.10 0.41 43.13
C SER A 169 -3.47 -1.07 42.97
N TYR A 170 -3.58 -1.57 41.74
CA TYR A 170 -3.78 -3.00 41.47
C TYR A 170 -2.54 -3.82 41.84
N PHE A 171 -1.33 -3.32 41.54
CA PHE A 171 -0.08 -3.96 41.97
C PHE A 171 0.00 -4.10 43.50
N GLN A 172 -0.35 -3.05 44.24
CA GLN A 172 -0.39 -3.09 45.70
C GLN A 172 -1.42 -4.09 46.23
N PHE A 173 -2.60 -4.18 45.60
CA PHE A 173 -3.60 -5.19 45.95
C PHE A 173 -3.07 -6.61 45.74
N MET A 174 -2.54 -6.92 44.56
CA MET A 174 -1.98 -8.24 44.23
C MET A 174 -0.83 -8.63 45.16
N GLN A 175 0.05 -7.68 45.48
CA GLN A 175 1.16 -7.92 46.42
C GLN A 175 0.65 -8.22 47.83
N ARG A 176 -0.43 -7.55 48.27
CA ARG A 176 -0.96 -7.69 49.63
C ARG A 176 -1.87 -8.92 49.78
N TYR A 177 -2.55 -9.33 48.72
CA TYR A 177 -3.54 -10.41 48.71
C TYR A 177 -3.32 -11.34 47.50
N PRO A 178 -2.22 -12.13 47.47
CA PRO A 178 -1.88 -12.99 46.34
C PRO A 178 -2.88 -14.12 46.11
N ASP A 179 -3.56 -14.58 47.17
CA ASP A 179 -4.53 -15.67 47.11
C ASP A 179 -6.00 -15.19 46.99
N ALA A 180 -6.21 -13.92 46.63
CA ALA A 180 -7.55 -13.37 46.49
C ALA A 180 -8.25 -13.87 45.22
N ASP A 181 -9.56 -14.13 45.30
CA ASP A 181 -10.38 -14.49 44.13
C ASP A 181 -10.31 -13.43 43.01
N GLN A 182 -10.08 -12.16 43.36
CA GLN A 182 -9.96 -11.04 42.43
C GLN A 182 -8.55 -10.87 41.84
N TYR A 183 -7.59 -11.75 42.14
CA TYR A 183 -6.20 -11.57 41.71
C TYR A 183 -6.07 -11.49 40.18
N GLU A 184 -6.66 -12.42 39.44
CA GLU A 184 -6.61 -12.43 37.96
C GLU A 184 -7.24 -11.17 37.37
N ALA A 185 -8.40 -10.76 37.89
CA ALA A 185 -9.05 -9.52 37.47
C ALA A 185 -8.19 -8.28 37.76
N ALA A 186 -7.47 -8.26 38.90
CA ALA A 186 -6.53 -7.20 39.22
C ALA A 186 -5.31 -7.20 38.31
N GLN A 187 -4.82 -8.38 37.93
CA GLN A 187 -3.69 -8.55 37.00
C GLN A 187 -4.04 -8.03 35.60
N GLU A 188 -5.20 -8.40 35.06
CA GLU A 188 -5.67 -7.87 33.77
C GLU A 188 -5.74 -6.33 33.76
N LYS A 189 -6.28 -5.74 34.84
CA LYS A 189 -6.35 -4.28 34.99
C LYS A 189 -4.97 -3.65 35.16
N TYR A 190 -4.08 -4.29 35.91
CA TYR A 190 -2.70 -3.85 36.09
C TYR A 190 -1.97 -3.80 34.75
N ASP A 191 -1.99 -4.89 33.98
CA ASP A 191 -1.27 -5.00 32.71
C ASP A 191 -1.77 -3.96 31.69
N ALA A 192 -3.09 -3.80 31.59
CA ALA A 192 -3.70 -2.83 30.67
C ALA A 192 -3.34 -1.38 31.01
N LEU A 193 -3.48 -1.00 32.29
CA LEU A 193 -3.17 0.37 32.74
C LEU A 193 -1.67 0.65 32.74
N LEU A 194 -0.83 -0.35 32.98
CA LEU A 194 0.63 -0.22 32.88
C LEU A 194 1.03 0.07 31.44
N PHE A 195 0.54 -0.72 30.48
CA PHE A 195 0.80 -0.51 29.06
C PHE A 195 0.34 0.87 28.61
N GLU A 196 -0.89 1.27 28.95
CA GLU A 196 -1.42 2.61 28.63
C GLU A 196 -0.53 3.71 29.23
N ALA A 197 -0.18 3.63 30.52
CA ALA A 197 0.62 4.64 31.20
C ALA A 197 2.03 4.78 30.60
N LYS A 198 2.67 3.66 30.25
CA LYS A 198 4.03 3.63 29.68
C LYS A 198 4.08 4.06 28.21
N THR A 199 2.99 3.86 27.47
CA THR A 199 2.94 4.12 26.01
C THR A 199 2.05 5.30 25.62
N LYS A 200 1.48 6.03 26.58
CA LYS A 200 0.53 7.14 26.40
C LYS A 200 0.93 8.19 25.37
N ASN A 201 2.23 8.46 25.20
CA ASN A 201 2.71 9.47 24.25
C ASN A 201 2.67 8.99 22.78
N GLY A 202 2.44 7.70 22.54
CA GLY A 202 2.38 7.10 21.21
C GLY A 202 3.67 7.27 20.42
N LYS A 203 4.85 7.16 21.05
CA LYS A 203 6.17 7.28 20.40
C LYS A 203 6.88 5.94 20.35
N LEU A 204 7.63 5.70 19.26
CA LEU A 204 8.43 4.48 19.04
C LEU A 204 9.28 4.11 20.28
N LYS A 205 10.02 5.08 20.81
CA LYS A 205 10.88 4.89 21.99
C LYS A 205 10.12 4.35 23.21
N SER A 206 8.88 4.79 23.43
CA SER A 206 8.08 4.33 24.57
C SER A 206 7.63 2.88 24.43
N PHE A 207 7.28 2.43 23.23
CA PHE A 207 6.96 1.01 22.99
C PHE A 207 8.20 0.12 23.09
N MET A 208 9.35 0.58 22.56
CA MET A 208 10.61 -0.15 22.70
C MET A 208 11.03 -0.32 24.17
N SER A 209 11.01 0.77 24.95
CA SER A 209 11.33 0.71 26.38
C SER A 209 10.32 -0.14 27.17
N PHE A 210 9.04 -0.16 26.78
CA PHE A 210 8.05 -1.05 27.39
C PHE A 210 8.40 -2.53 27.19
N LEU A 211 8.82 -2.93 25.99
CA LEU A 211 9.22 -4.33 25.73
C LEU A 211 10.54 -4.71 26.40
N GLU A 212 11.44 -3.75 26.58
CA GLU A 212 12.68 -3.95 27.33
C GLU A 212 12.42 -4.13 28.83
N GLU A 213 11.53 -3.31 29.42
CA GLU A 213 11.17 -3.38 30.84
C GLU A 213 10.20 -4.54 31.18
N TYR A 214 9.32 -4.92 30.25
CA TYR A 214 8.22 -5.88 30.45
C TYR A 214 8.11 -6.90 29.31
N PRO A 215 9.14 -7.74 29.07
CA PRO A 215 9.22 -8.62 27.91
C PRO A 215 8.11 -9.70 27.85
N ASP A 216 7.57 -10.09 29.00
CA ASP A 216 6.53 -11.13 29.15
C ASP A 216 5.11 -10.55 29.26
N SER A 217 4.94 -9.24 29.04
CA SER A 217 3.63 -8.61 29.13
C SER A 217 2.64 -9.20 28.11
N PRO A 218 1.35 -9.41 28.47
CA PRO A 218 0.33 -9.80 27.49
C PRO A 218 0.13 -8.77 26.37
N PHE A 219 0.59 -7.52 26.57
CA PHE A 219 0.58 -6.45 25.57
C PHE A 219 1.80 -6.46 24.63
N ARG A 220 2.70 -7.45 24.74
CA ARG A 220 3.87 -7.58 23.89
C ARG A 220 3.51 -7.50 22.40
N GLY A 221 2.56 -8.31 21.95
CA GLY A 221 2.16 -8.33 20.55
C GLY A 221 1.60 -6.99 20.06
N GLN A 222 0.84 -6.28 20.89
CA GLN A 222 0.34 -4.95 20.56
C GLN A 222 1.50 -3.93 20.46
N ALA A 223 2.48 -3.99 21.38
CA ALA A 223 3.66 -3.13 21.32
C ALA A 223 4.51 -3.41 20.07
N GLU A 224 4.72 -4.68 19.71
CA GLU A 224 5.45 -5.09 18.51
C GLU A 224 4.77 -4.58 17.22
N ILE A 225 3.43 -4.66 17.14
CA ILE A 225 2.66 -4.09 16.02
C ILE A 225 2.84 -2.56 15.95
N GLN A 226 2.77 -1.86 17.09
CA GLN A 226 2.99 -0.42 17.11
C GLN A 226 4.40 -0.07 16.64
N ILE A 227 5.42 -0.79 17.11
CA ILE A 227 6.83 -0.64 16.70
C ILE A 227 6.97 -0.85 15.19
N PHE A 228 6.41 -1.93 14.64
CA PHE A 228 6.37 -2.18 13.20
C PHE A 228 5.79 -0.99 12.44
N ASP A 229 4.66 -0.43 12.90
CA ASP A 229 4.00 0.68 12.22
C ASP A 229 4.88 1.93 12.12
N PHE A 230 5.72 2.21 13.13
CA PHE A 230 6.72 3.29 13.05
C PHE A 230 7.82 2.95 12.04
N ILE A 231 8.53 1.84 12.25
CA ILE A 231 9.73 1.47 11.48
C ILE A 231 9.42 1.26 10.01
N ALA A 232 8.29 0.63 9.70
CA ALA A 232 7.87 0.34 8.33
C ALA A 232 7.16 1.52 7.65
N SER A 233 7.04 2.70 8.28
CA SER A 233 6.41 3.88 7.65
C SER A 233 7.10 4.34 6.37
N ASP A 234 8.40 4.06 6.24
CA ASP A 234 9.16 4.31 5.01
C ASP A 234 8.81 3.32 3.88
N ASN A 235 8.09 2.24 4.20
CA ASN A 235 7.76 1.10 3.35
C ASN A 235 8.91 0.74 2.43
N SER A 236 10.06 0.40 3.01
CA SER A 236 11.25 0.05 2.25
C SER A 236 11.91 -1.18 2.86
N GLU A 237 12.76 -1.82 2.07
CA GLU A 237 13.37 -3.10 2.43
C GLU A 237 14.17 -3.03 3.74
N LYS A 238 15.01 -2.00 3.92
CA LYS A 238 15.94 -1.93 5.05
C LYS A 238 15.24 -1.89 6.43
N PRO A 239 14.23 -1.02 6.68
CA PRO A 239 13.50 -1.03 7.94
C PRO A 239 12.72 -2.32 8.19
N LEU A 240 12.13 -2.92 7.15
CA LEU A 240 11.39 -4.18 7.27
C LEU A 240 12.31 -5.35 7.66
N LEU A 241 13.48 -5.44 7.03
CA LEU A 241 14.51 -6.42 7.38
C LEU A 241 15.04 -6.24 8.80
N TRP A 242 15.32 -4.98 9.18
CA TRP A 242 15.77 -4.66 10.53
C TRP A 242 14.73 -5.12 11.56
N PHE A 243 13.43 -4.89 11.29
CA PHE A 243 12.36 -5.34 12.18
C PHE A 243 12.35 -6.85 12.37
N LEU A 244 12.45 -7.63 11.27
CA LEU A 244 12.48 -9.10 11.33
C LEU A 244 13.73 -9.64 12.04
N GLN A 245 14.85 -8.92 11.97
CA GLN A 245 16.09 -9.29 12.65
C GLN A 245 16.01 -9.04 14.16
N GLU A 246 15.44 -7.90 14.57
CA GLU A 246 15.35 -7.48 15.97
C GLU A 246 14.21 -8.18 16.71
N TYR A 247 13.06 -8.33 16.05
CA TYR A 247 11.86 -8.95 16.59
C TYR A 247 11.71 -10.34 15.96
N SER A 248 12.14 -11.37 16.68
CA SER A 248 12.20 -12.77 16.24
C SER A 248 10.89 -13.31 15.63
N GLN A 249 10.93 -14.50 15.01
CA GLN A 249 9.75 -15.10 14.36
C GLN A 249 8.55 -15.38 15.28
N THR A 250 8.69 -15.29 16.60
CA THR A 250 7.55 -15.38 17.54
C THR A 250 6.76 -14.09 17.67
N SER A 251 7.25 -12.98 17.08
CA SER A 251 6.56 -11.68 17.09
C SER A 251 5.22 -11.75 16.36
N ALA A 252 4.20 -11.12 16.94
CA ALA A 252 2.88 -11.04 16.32
C ALA A 252 2.88 -10.22 15.02
N ALA A 253 3.88 -9.35 14.83
CA ALA A 253 4.01 -8.51 13.65
C ALA A 253 4.97 -9.07 12.58
N ALA A 254 5.71 -10.16 12.87
CA ALA A 254 6.63 -10.75 11.89
C ALA A 254 5.95 -11.23 10.59
N PRO A 255 4.77 -11.89 10.62
CA PRO A 255 4.04 -12.24 9.38
C PRO A 255 3.62 -11.02 8.57
N ILE A 256 3.23 -9.93 9.25
CA ILE A 256 2.86 -8.66 8.59
C ILE A 256 4.10 -8.10 7.86
N ALA A 257 5.24 -8.00 8.55
CA ALA A 257 6.48 -7.50 7.96
C ALA A 257 6.95 -8.35 6.77
N MET A 258 6.81 -9.68 6.87
CA MET A 258 7.15 -10.58 5.76
C MET A 258 6.24 -10.35 4.54
N GLY A 259 4.94 -10.13 4.76
CA GLY A 259 4.02 -9.80 3.68
C GLY A 259 4.33 -8.45 3.01
N TYR A 260 4.71 -7.43 3.77
CA TYR A 260 5.17 -6.16 3.21
C TYR A 260 6.43 -6.34 2.34
N LEU A 261 7.40 -7.15 2.80
CA LEU A 261 8.58 -7.48 2.00
C LEU A 261 8.22 -8.26 0.74
N TYR A 262 7.33 -9.24 0.83
CA TYR A 262 6.88 -10.01 -0.33
C TYR A 262 6.34 -9.07 -1.43
N TYR A 263 5.41 -8.19 -1.08
CA TYR A 263 4.84 -7.25 -2.06
C TYR A 263 5.82 -6.17 -2.52
N TRP A 264 6.77 -5.76 -1.66
CA TRP A 264 7.87 -4.90 -2.07
C TRP A 264 8.74 -5.53 -3.17
N TYR A 265 9.14 -6.78 -3.01
CA TYR A 265 9.91 -7.51 -4.02
C TYR A 265 9.09 -7.83 -5.28
N LYS A 266 7.79 -8.12 -5.11
CA LYS A 266 6.87 -8.36 -6.23
C LYS A 266 6.75 -7.14 -7.14
N GLU A 267 6.55 -5.96 -6.58
CA GLU A 267 6.43 -4.72 -7.35
C GLU A 267 7.71 -4.40 -8.14
N GLN A 268 8.87 -4.84 -7.64
CA GLN A 268 10.17 -4.68 -8.29
C GLN A 268 10.47 -5.79 -9.32
N GLY A 269 9.57 -6.76 -9.50
CA GLY A 269 9.77 -7.92 -10.39
C GLY A 269 10.90 -8.85 -9.94
N ASN A 270 11.14 -8.97 -8.62
CA ASN A 270 12.30 -9.67 -8.05
C ASN A 270 11.93 -10.73 -7.00
N LEU A 271 10.84 -11.46 -7.21
CA LEU A 271 10.37 -12.49 -6.25
C LEU A 271 11.34 -13.67 -6.10
N ASP A 272 12.10 -14.02 -7.13
CA ASP A 272 13.10 -15.10 -7.05
C ASP A 272 14.13 -14.81 -5.93
N ASN A 273 14.65 -13.58 -5.87
CA ASN A 273 15.57 -13.16 -4.82
C ASN A 273 14.92 -13.20 -3.43
N PHE A 274 13.65 -12.83 -3.32
CA PHE A 274 12.90 -12.92 -2.07
C PHE A 274 12.88 -14.36 -1.55
N PHE A 275 12.48 -15.32 -2.38
CA PHE A 275 12.41 -16.72 -1.96
C PHE A 275 13.79 -17.33 -1.68
N GLU A 276 14.82 -17.00 -2.47
CA GLU A 276 16.20 -17.42 -2.19
C GLU A 276 16.69 -16.91 -0.82
N ARG A 277 16.43 -15.63 -0.53
CA ARG A 277 16.91 -14.99 0.71
C ARG A 277 16.21 -15.53 1.95
N PHE A 278 14.90 -15.79 1.87
CA PHE A 278 14.08 -16.19 3.01
C PHE A 278 13.79 -17.69 3.08
N ALA A 279 14.46 -18.52 2.28
CA ALA A 279 14.28 -19.98 2.26
C ALA A 279 14.43 -20.68 3.63
N HIS A 280 15.12 -20.06 4.60
CA HIS A 280 15.33 -20.59 5.95
C HIS A 280 14.28 -20.13 6.97
N VAL A 281 13.33 -19.27 6.58
CA VAL A 281 12.28 -18.74 7.45
C VAL A 281 11.12 -19.74 7.54
N SER A 282 10.62 -20.00 8.74
CA SER A 282 9.42 -20.83 8.92
C SER A 282 8.23 -20.21 8.18
N LYS A 283 7.40 -21.05 7.55
CA LYS A 283 6.20 -20.66 6.77
C LYS A 283 6.48 -19.93 5.44
N ILE A 284 7.71 -19.88 4.94
CA ILE A 284 7.99 -19.36 3.59
C ILE A 284 7.28 -20.18 2.50
N ASP A 285 7.09 -21.49 2.73
CA ASP A 285 6.37 -22.40 1.82
C ASP A 285 4.93 -21.93 1.53
N SER A 286 4.27 -21.30 2.52
CA SER A 286 2.93 -20.74 2.34
C SER A 286 2.94 -19.56 1.36
N LEU A 287 3.93 -18.67 1.46
CA LEU A 287 4.09 -17.55 0.51
C LEU A 287 4.50 -18.05 -0.88
N GLN A 288 5.32 -19.09 -0.97
CA GLN A 288 5.68 -19.71 -2.25
C GLN A 288 4.44 -20.31 -2.92
N HIS A 289 3.63 -21.05 -2.16
CA HIS A 289 2.38 -21.62 -2.66
C HIS A 289 1.41 -20.54 -3.13
N PHE A 290 1.20 -19.49 -2.32
CA PHE A 290 0.40 -18.33 -2.68
C PHE A 290 0.91 -17.66 -3.96
N SER A 291 2.23 -17.49 -4.09
CA SER A 291 2.85 -16.91 -5.28
C SER A 291 2.55 -17.74 -6.53
N ASN A 292 2.68 -19.05 -6.44
CA ASN A 292 2.44 -19.96 -7.57
C ASN A 292 0.96 -19.95 -8.00
N ILE A 293 0.02 -19.90 -7.05
CA ILE A 293 -1.43 -19.82 -7.34
C ILE A 293 -1.80 -18.44 -7.93
N SER A 294 -1.05 -17.41 -7.56
CA SER A 294 -1.21 -16.06 -8.10
C SER A 294 -0.60 -15.87 -9.49
N GLU A 295 0.05 -16.89 -10.06
CA GLU A 295 0.50 -16.87 -11.44
C GLU A 295 -0.66 -17.15 -12.42
N GLY A 296 -0.74 -16.34 -13.48
CA GLY A 296 -1.73 -16.51 -14.53
C GLY A 296 -3.09 -15.88 -14.21
N SER A 297 -4.02 -16.07 -15.14
CA SER A 297 -5.36 -15.49 -15.09
C SER A 297 -6.40 -16.54 -14.73
N TRP A 298 -7.37 -16.14 -13.91
CA TRP A 298 -8.56 -16.91 -13.62
C TRP A 298 -9.76 -16.30 -14.33
N VAL A 299 -10.80 -17.08 -14.51
CA VAL A 299 -12.07 -16.61 -15.08
C VAL A 299 -13.21 -17.10 -14.20
N PRO A 300 -14.20 -16.25 -13.88
CA PRO A 300 -15.39 -16.72 -13.20
C PRO A 300 -16.20 -17.65 -14.12
N PHE A 301 -16.69 -18.74 -13.55
CA PHE A 301 -17.57 -19.70 -14.17
C PHE A 301 -18.79 -19.88 -13.27
N TYR A 302 -19.99 -19.79 -13.83
CA TYR A 302 -21.22 -19.93 -13.07
C TYR A 302 -21.77 -21.34 -13.21
N GLU A 303 -21.90 -22.05 -12.09
CA GLU A 303 -22.45 -23.40 -12.01
C GLU A 303 -23.34 -23.53 -10.76
N ASP A 304 -24.44 -24.26 -10.89
CA ASP A 304 -25.35 -24.60 -9.77
C ASP A 304 -25.86 -23.40 -8.93
N GLY A 305 -25.96 -22.22 -9.54
CA GLY A 305 -26.45 -21.00 -8.87
C GLY A 305 -25.38 -20.14 -8.22
N GLU A 306 -24.11 -20.53 -8.33
CA GLU A 306 -22.98 -19.86 -7.70
C GLU A 306 -21.84 -19.64 -8.71
N PHE A 307 -20.96 -18.67 -8.42
CA PHE A 307 -19.71 -18.48 -9.14
C PHE A 307 -18.58 -19.29 -8.52
N ILE A 308 -17.78 -19.93 -9.37
CA ILE A 308 -16.44 -20.44 -9.10
C ILE A 308 -15.41 -19.69 -9.93
N PHE A 309 -14.13 -19.86 -9.62
CA PHE A 309 -13.05 -19.47 -10.53
C PHE A 309 -12.43 -20.71 -11.17
N ILE A 310 -12.16 -20.62 -12.48
CA ILE A 310 -11.41 -21.63 -13.22
C ILE A 310 -10.09 -21.05 -13.74
N ASP A 311 -9.08 -21.90 -13.85
CA ASP A 311 -7.80 -21.56 -14.45
C ASP A 311 -7.85 -21.61 -15.99
N GLN A 312 -6.72 -21.33 -16.64
CA GLN A 312 -6.61 -21.39 -18.11
C GLN A 312 -6.82 -22.78 -18.74
N ASN A 313 -6.80 -23.87 -17.94
CA ASN A 313 -7.07 -25.23 -18.38
C ASN A 313 -8.54 -25.62 -18.17
N GLY A 314 -9.36 -24.73 -17.58
CA GLY A 314 -10.74 -25.01 -17.21
C GLY A 314 -10.87 -25.83 -15.93
N GLU A 315 -9.79 -25.98 -15.16
CA GLU A 315 -9.81 -26.63 -13.84
C GLU A 315 -10.24 -25.62 -12.78
N GLU A 316 -10.90 -26.09 -11.72
CA GLU A 316 -11.33 -25.21 -10.62
C GLU A 316 -10.11 -24.67 -9.87
N ALA A 317 -10.01 -23.34 -9.80
CA ALA A 317 -8.86 -22.64 -9.26
C ALA A 317 -8.94 -22.43 -7.74
N MET A 318 -10.15 -22.38 -7.18
CA MET A 318 -10.37 -22.30 -5.73
C MET A 318 -11.65 -23.03 -5.31
N PRO A 319 -11.68 -23.65 -4.12
CA PRO A 319 -12.82 -24.45 -3.65
C PRO A 319 -14.04 -23.63 -3.21
N ASN A 320 -13.88 -22.33 -2.93
CA ASN A 320 -14.98 -21.48 -2.50
C ASN A 320 -16.02 -21.27 -3.62
N ARG A 321 -17.25 -21.00 -3.21
CA ARG A 321 -18.39 -20.69 -4.07
C ARG A 321 -18.92 -19.31 -3.69
N PHE A 322 -19.39 -18.54 -4.66
CA PHE A 322 -19.76 -17.14 -4.44
C PHE A 322 -21.15 -16.83 -4.98
N ASP A 323 -21.92 -16.04 -4.22
CA ASP A 323 -23.22 -15.52 -4.68
C ASP A 323 -23.01 -14.61 -5.90
N GLN A 324 -21.97 -13.76 -5.84
CA GLN A 324 -21.61 -12.83 -6.92
C GLN A 324 -20.09 -12.57 -6.93
N VAL A 325 -19.60 -12.19 -8.10
CA VAL A 325 -18.23 -11.69 -8.32
C VAL A 325 -18.28 -10.23 -8.79
N ALA A 326 -17.19 -9.49 -8.61
CA ALA A 326 -17.08 -8.13 -9.13
C ALA A 326 -17.43 -8.08 -10.64
N ARG A 327 -18.06 -6.98 -11.08
CA ARG A 327 -18.57 -6.84 -12.45
C ARG A 327 -17.48 -7.04 -13.50
N ASP A 328 -16.32 -6.44 -13.28
CA ASP A 328 -15.20 -6.45 -14.23
C ASP A 328 -14.66 -7.88 -14.44
N TYR A 329 -14.72 -8.73 -13.40
CA TYR A 329 -14.29 -10.14 -13.51
C TYR A 329 -15.13 -10.93 -14.51
N LYS A 330 -16.38 -10.54 -14.79
CA LYS A 330 -17.26 -11.27 -15.72
C LYS A 330 -16.85 -11.09 -17.19
N CYS A 331 -16.16 -10.00 -17.51
CA CYS A 331 -15.71 -9.69 -18.87
C CYS A 331 -14.22 -9.94 -19.07
N ASP A 332 -13.39 -9.77 -18.03
CA ASP A 332 -11.94 -9.72 -18.16
C ASP A 332 -11.22 -10.87 -17.41
N PRO A 333 -10.03 -11.30 -17.87
CA PRO A 333 -9.17 -12.20 -17.12
C PRO A 333 -8.84 -11.61 -15.74
N VAL A 334 -9.06 -12.39 -14.70
CA VAL A 334 -8.75 -12.01 -13.32
C VAL A 334 -7.28 -12.36 -13.06
N ALA A 335 -6.43 -11.34 -12.96
CA ALA A 335 -4.99 -11.48 -12.69
C ALA A 335 -4.60 -10.98 -11.29
N GLU A 336 -5.58 -10.50 -10.52
CA GLU A 336 -5.39 -9.90 -9.21
C GLU A 336 -5.13 -10.95 -8.14
N ASP A 337 -4.24 -10.62 -7.21
CA ASP A 337 -3.91 -11.46 -6.04
C ASP A 337 -5.04 -11.57 -5.01
N VAL A 338 -5.89 -10.55 -5.00
CA VAL A 338 -6.98 -10.38 -4.05
C VAL A 338 -8.26 -10.09 -4.84
N LEU A 339 -9.27 -10.91 -4.57
CA LEU A 339 -10.54 -10.96 -5.25
C LEU A 339 -11.61 -10.26 -4.41
N LEU A 340 -12.39 -9.38 -5.04
CA LEU A 340 -13.64 -8.87 -4.47
C LEU A 340 -14.80 -9.79 -4.84
N VAL A 341 -15.34 -10.49 -3.84
CA VAL A 341 -16.40 -11.49 -3.99
C VAL A 341 -17.52 -11.24 -2.98
N ILE A 342 -18.71 -11.74 -3.27
CA ILE A 342 -19.85 -11.76 -2.35
C ILE A 342 -20.11 -13.22 -1.96
N GLU A 343 -19.95 -13.51 -0.67
CA GLU A 343 -20.18 -14.83 -0.07
C GLU A 343 -21.09 -14.62 1.15
N ASP A 344 -22.19 -15.38 1.23
CA ASP A 344 -23.24 -15.23 2.26
C ASP A 344 -23.84 -13.81 2.31
N GLN A 345 -24.07 -13.19 1.15
CA GLN A 345 -24.53 -11.80 1.02
C GLN A 345 -23.61 -10.76 1.66
N GLN A 346 -22.34 -11.09 1.93
CA GLN A 346 -21.36 -10.19 2.49
C GLN A 346 -20.19 -10.00 1.51
N PRO A 347 -19.83 -8.76 1.14
CA PRO A 347 -18.63 -8.52 0.35
C PRO A 347 -17.37 -8.83 1.16
N LYS A 348 -16.46 -9.56 0.55
CA LYS A 348 -15.18 -9.99 1.11
C LYS A 348 -14.05 -9.73 0.11
N LEU A 349 -12.90 -9.34 0.64
CA LEU A 349 -11.64 -9.39 -0.08
C LEU A 349 -10.92 -10.67 0.31
N LEU A 350 -10.78 -11.59 -0.63
CA LEU A 350 -10.11 -12.87 -0.43
C LEU A 350 -8.82 -12.93 -1.25
N ALA A 351 -7.74 -13.39 -0.64
CA ALA A 351 -6.56 -13.79 -1.40
C ALA A 351 -6.87 -15.07 -2.18
N ARG A 352 -6.10 -15.34 -3.25
CA ARG A 352 -6.29 -16.53 -4.11
C ARG A 352 -6.14 -17.88 -3.41
N ASP A 353 -5.42 -17.94 -2.30
CA ASP A 353 -5.35 -19.12 -1.44
C ASP A 353 -6.56 -19.26 -0.48
N GLY A 354 -7.56 -18.38 -0.60
CA GLY A 354 -8.77 -18.34 0.22
C GLY A 354 -8.62 -17.56 1.53
N HIS A 355 -7.45 -16.97 1.82
CA HIS A 355 -7.28 -16.17 3.04
C HIS A 355 -8.19 -14.94 3.02
N LEU A 356 -8.78 -14.59 4.16
CA LEU A 356 -9.56 -13.37 4.30
C LEU A 356 -8.63 -12.15 4.49
N VAL A 357 -8.59 -11.26 3.49
CA VAL A 357 -7.89 -9.96 3.58
C VAL A 357 -8.75 -8.98 4.37
N PHE A 358 -10.02 -8.86 4.03
CA PHE A 358 -10.93 -7.90 4.67
C PHE A 358 -12.38 -8.34 4.53
N GLN A 359 -13.16 -8.14 5.59
CA GLN A 359 -14.61 -8.29 5.60
C GLN A 359 -15.24 -7.02 6.16
N GLY A 360 -16.21 -6.48 5.44
CA GLY A 360 -16.93 -5.28 5.83
C GLY A 360 -17.71 -4.72 4.65
N LYS A 361 -18.41 -3.61 4.85
CA LYS A 361 -19.10 -2.94 3.75
C LYS A 361 -18.08 -2.43 2.73
N ILE A 362 -18.09 -2.99 1.53
CA ILE A 362 -17.26 -2.59 0.39
C ILE A 362 -18.11 -2.69 -0.88
N ASN A 363 -18.01 -1.68 -1.73
CA ASN A 363 -18.57 -1.68 -3.07
C ASN A 363 -17.50 -1.96 -4.12
N GLU A 364 -16.32 -1.36 -3.95
CA GLU A 364 -15.22 -1.40 -4.92
C GLU A 364 -13.88 -1.52 -4.19
N ALA A 365 -12.89 -2.13 -4.84
CA ALA A 365 -11.54 -2.22 -4.35
C ALA A 365 -10.53 -2.11 -5.50
N TYR A 366 -9.45 -1.36 -5.28
CA TYR A 366 -8.43 -1.09 -6.29
C TYR A 366 -7.02 -1.32 -5.74
N ASP A 367 -6.16 -1.93 -6.54
CA ASP A 367 -4.76 -2.12 -6.18
C ASP A 367 -3.97 -0.81 -6.38
N LEU A 368 -3.29 -0.34 -5.33
CA LEU A 368 -2.43 0.84 -5.37
C LEU A 368 -0.93 0.49 -5.44
N GLY A 369 -0.60 -0.80 -5.63
CA GLY A 369 0.76 -1.32 -5.67
C GLY A 369 1.38 -1.48 -4.29
N TYR A 370 2.53 -2.17 -4.23
CA TYR A 370 3.26 -2.45 -2.98
C TYR A 370 2.40 -3.11 -1.89
N GLY A 371 1.41 -3.90 -2.31
CA GLY A 371 0.52 -4.62 -1.40
C GLY A 371 -0.58 -3.76 -0.76
N VAL A 372 -0.70 -2.47 -1.11
CA VAL A 372 -1.75 -1.60 -0.58
C VAL A 372 -2.94 -1.57 -1.54
N MET A 373 -4.14 -1.73 -0.99
CA MET A 373 -5.40 -1.62 -1.70
C MET A 373 -6.24 -0.47 -1.16
N GLU A 374 -6.89 0.24 -2.07
CA GLU A 374 -8.00 1.14 -1.78
C GLU A 374 -9.29 0.33 -1.65
N ILE A 375 -10.10 0.66 -0.64
CA ILE A 375 -11.44 0.12 -0.46
C ILE A 375 -12.45 1.25 -0.40
N ILE A 376 -13.55 1.11 -1.14
CA ILE A 376 -14.59 2.14 -1.24
C ILE A 376 -15.90 1.58 -0.71
N ASN A 377 -16.56 2.35 0.14
CA ASN A 377 -17.88 2.03 0.66
C ASN A 377 -18.76 3.28 0.64
N GLU A 378 -19.89 3.25 -0.07
CA GLU A 378 -20.84 4.37 -0.19
C GLU A 378 -20.13 5.70 -0.58
N GLY A 379 -19.11 5.61 -1.46
CA GLY A 379 -18.30 6.75 -1.92
C GLY A 379 -17.25 7.25 -0.92
N LEU A 380 -17.04 6.56 0.22
CA LEU A 380 -15.97 6.85 1.16
C LEU A 380 -14.81 5.86 0.99
N HIS A 381 -13.60 6.40 0.99
CA HIS A 381 -12.36 5.71 0.68
C HIS A 381 -11.61 5.34 1.96
N GLY A 382 -11.02 4.14 1.95
CA GLY A 382 -10.15 3.57 2.98
C GLY A 382 -8.98 2.82 2.36
N LEU A 383 -8.06 2.35 3.19
CA LEU A 383 -6.85 1.62 2.78
C LEU A 383 -6.71 0.34 3.60
N VAL A 384 -6.39 -0.75 2.92
CA VAL A 384 -6.05 -2.05 3.52
C VAL A 384 -4.80 -2.60 2.84
N HIS A 385 -3.91 -3.23 3.59
CA HIS A 385 -2.80 -3.98 3.00
C HIS A 385 -3.25 -5.41 2.73
N LYS A 386 -2.74 -6.05 1.67
CA LYS A 386 -3.06 -7.42 1.25
C LYS A 386 -2.74 -8.50 2.29
N THR A 387 -2.03 -8.15 3.38
CA THR A 387 -1.86 -8.99 4.58
C THR A 387 -3.08 -8.98 5.53
N GLY A 388 -4.11 -8.20 5.21
CA GLY A 388 -5.29 -7.95 6.02
C GLY A 388 -5.16 -6.83 7.05
N LYS A 389 -4.01 -6.13 7.09
CA LYS A 389 -3.84 -4.96 7.96
C LYS A 389 -4.65 -3.78 7.42
N VAL A 390 -5.68 -3.35 8.15
CA VAL A 390 -6.41 -2.11 7.85
C VAL A 390 -5.52 -0.90 8.16
N LEU A 391 -5.22 -0.10 7.15
CA LEU A 391 -4.37 1.09 7.24
C LEU A 391 -5.21 2.34 7.51
N ALA A 392 -6.39 2.42 6.88
CA ALA A 392 -7.37 3.46 7.10
C ALA A 392 -8.78 2.90 6.87
N ALA A 393 -9.66 3.03 7.86
CA ALA A 393 -11.07 2.70 7.65
C ALA A 393 -11.72 3.67 6.64
N PRO A 394 -12.71 3.24 5.84
CA PRO A 394 -13.47 4.09 4.92
C PRO A 394 -14.05 5.32 5.61
N GLN A 395 -13.46 6.49 5.35
CA GLN A 395 -13.87 7.76 5.97
C GLN A 395 -13.43 9.00 5.19
N TYR A 396 -12.66 8.80 4.11
CA TYR A 396 -12.08 9.87 3.31
C TYR A 396 -12.92 10.09 2.05
N GLU A 397 -12.98 11.33 1.60
CA GLU A 397 -13.68 11.72 0.38
C GLU A 397 -12.88 11.36 -0.88
N GLU A 398 -11.57 11.13 -0.73
CA GLU A 398 -10.63 10.80 -1.81
C GLU A 398 -9.30 10.31 -1.22
N ILE A 399 -8.62 9.40 -1.92
CA ILE A 399 -7.25 8.97 -1.61
C ILE A 399 -6.40 8.99 -2.88
N ARG A 400 -5.18 9.53 -2.80
CA ARG A 400 -4.21 9.56 -3.90
C ARG A 400 -2.86 9.02 -3.43
N ARG A 401 -2.29 8.07 -4.16
CA ARG A 401 -0.92 7.59 -3.89
C ARG A 401 0.09 8.70 -4.25
N LEU A 402 0.92 9.10 -3.29
CA LEU A 402 2.02 10.06 -3.50
C LEU A 402 3.32 9.33 -3.81
N SER A 403 3.56 8.23 -3.11
CA SER A 403 4.75 7.38 -3.27
C SER A 403 4.45 5.98 -2.71
N PRO A 404 5.37 5.01 -2.83
CA PRO A 404 5.21 3.70 -2.19
C PRO A 404 5.01 3.77 -0.66
N SER A 405 5.39 4.89 -0.04
CA SER A 405 5.39 5.07 1.41
C SER A 405 4.22 5.91 1.92
N PHE A 406 3.61 6.75 1.07
CA PHE A 406 2.66 7.77 1.50
C PHE A 406 1.46 7.92 0.56
N PHE A 407 0.31 8.16 1.17
CA PHE A 407 -0.97 8.41 0.52
C PHE A 407 -1.53 9.76 1.01
N ALA A 408 -1.92 10.62 0.07
CA ALA A 408 -2.70 11.81 0.37
C ALA A 408 -4.16 11.39 0.61
N VAL A 409 -4.77 11.88 1.69
CA VAL A 409 -6.15 11.57 2.06
C VAL A 409 -6.96 12.85 2.23
N ARG A 410 -8.14 12.94 1.62
CA ARG A 410 -9.00 14.13 1.70
C ARG A 410 -10.13 13.94 2.70
N LYS A 411 -10.30 14.89 3.62
CA LYS A 411 -11.41 14.93 4.58
C LYS A 411 -11.89 16.35 4.80
N LYS A 412 -13.21 16.59 4.67
CA LYS A 412 -13.82 17.91 4.82
C LYS A 412 -13.13 18.95 3.94
N LYS A 413 -12.89 18.62 2.67
CA LYS A 413 -12.16 19.41 1.63
C LYS A 413 -10.67 19.66 1.82
N TYR A 414 -10.06 19.20 2.92
CA TYR A 414 -8.62 19.35 3.15
C TYR A 414 -7.88 18.03 3.00
N TRP A 415 -6.66 18.10 2.51
CA TRP A 415 -5.76 16.98 2.33
C TRP A 415 -4.85 16.81 3.54
N GLY A 416 -4.54 15.56 3.89
CA GLY A 416 -3.53 15.13 4.86
C GLY A 416 -2.70 13.97 4.30
N VAL A 417 -1.78 13.42 5.08
CA VAL A 417 -0.86 12.35 4.63
C VAL A 417 -0.92 11.17 5.60
N VAL A 418 -1.12 9.97 5.05
CA VAL A 418 -1.08 8.69 5.77
C VAL A 418 0.06 7.83 5.20
N SER A 419 0.82 7.15 6.06
CA SER A 419 1.87 6.21 5.65
C SER A 419 1.28 4.89 5.14
N ALA A 420 2.08 4.11 4.42
CA ALA A 420 1.71 2.77 3.98
C ALA A 420 1.50 1.76 5.14
N THR A 421 1.81 2.13 6.38
CA THR A 421 1.49 1.35 7.60
C THR A 421 0.19 1.81 8.27
N GLY A 422 -0.46 2.86 7.77
CA GLY A 422 -1.69 3.44 8.32
C GLY A 422 -1.48 4.57 9.33
N ARG A 423 -0.26 5.06 9.51
CA ARG A 423 0.03 6.17 10.44
C ARG A 423 -0.25 7.51 9.80
N LEU A 424 -0.96 8.38 10.52
CA LEU A 424 -1.22 9.75 10.07
C LEU A 424 0.04 10.61 10.23
N ALA A 425 0.78 10.81 9.14
CA ALA A 425 1.98 11.65 9.12
C ALA A 425 1.64 13.14 9.22
N LEU A 426 0.58 13.57 8.55
CA LEU A 426 0.06 14.94 8.62
C LEU A 426 -1.47 14.93 8.59
N LYS A 427 -2.10 15.76 9.43
CA LYS A 427 -3.56 15.86 9.51
C LYS A 427 -4.15 16.56 8.27
N PRO A 428 -5.41 16.27 7.91
CA PRO A 428 -6.12 16.99 6.85
C PRO A 428 -6.29 18.50 7.15
N GLU A 429 -5.37 19.31 6.65
CA GLU A 429 -5.32 20.77 6.88
C GLU A 429 -4.80 21.58 5.67
N TYR A 430 -4.52 20.92 4.56
CA TYR A 430 -3.92 21.52 3.36
C TYR A 430 -4.92 21.56 2.21
N ASP A 431 -4.81 22.56 1.35
CA ASP A 431 -5.70 22.68 0.19
C ASP A 431 -5.31 21.70 -0.92
N GLU A 432 -4.05 21.28 -0.96
CA GLU A 432 -3.48 20.39 -1.98
C GLU A 432 -2.14 19.80 -1.51
N ILE A 433 -1.83 18.58 -1.95
CA ILE A 433 -0.57 17.87 -1.63
C ILE A 433 -0.12 17.08 -2.85
N GLU A 434 1.05 17.38 -3.40
CA GLU A 434 1.59 16.70 -4.60
C GLU A 434 2.99 16.18 -4.33
N GLN A 435 3.45 15.23 -5.14
CA GLN A 435 4.82 14.73 -5.12
C GLN A 435 5.46 14.98 -6.49
N GLU A 436 6.62 15.59 -6.48
CA GLU A 436 7.40 15.95 -7.67
C GLU A 436 8.89 15.71 -7.37
N GLY A 437 9.51 14.78 -8.10
CA GLY A 437 10.87 14.32 -7.78
C GLY A 437 10.97 13.79 -6.34
N ASP A 438 11.99 14.17 -5.61
CA ASP A 438 12.19 13.77 -4.21
C ASP A 438 11.38 14.63 -3.21
N PHE A 439 10.56 15.58 -3.70
CA PHE A 439 9.87 16.58 -2.90
C PHE A 439 8.37 16.32 -2.79
N TYR A 440 7.82 16.75 -1.65
CA TYR A 440 6.39 16.78 -1.38
C TYR A 440 5.98 18.24 -1.20
N ILE A 441 5.03 18.68 -2.02
CA ILE A 441 4.60 20.07 -2.11
C ILE A 441 3.21 20.19 -1.50
N PHE A 442 3.05 21.16 -0.61
CA PHE A 442 1.82 21.40 0.11
C PHE A 442 1.34 22.82 -0.19
N ARG A 443 0.04 22.98 -0.50
CA ARG A 443 -0.56 24.31 -0.66
C ARG A 443 -1.47 24.63 0.52
N LYS A 444 -1.32 25.84 1.08
CA LYS A 444 -2.22 26.40 2.10
C LYS A 444 -2.50 27.86 1.78
N GLY A 445 -3.72 28.16 1.36
CA GLY A 445 -4.09 29.42 0.74
C GLY A 445 -3.34 29.63 -0.58
N LYS A 446 -2.58 30.72 -0.64
CA LYS A 446 -1.75 31.11 -1.80
C LYS A 446 -0.26 30.79 -1.62
N LYS A 447 0.08 30.04 -0.56
CA LYS A 447 1.47 29.76 -0.19
C LYS A 447 1.74 28.26 -0.29
N TYR A 448 2.99 27.96 -0.64
CA TYR A 448 3.52 26.62 -0.75
C TYR A 448 4.47 26.31 0.41
N GLY A 449 4.41 25.08 0.89
CA GLY A 449 5.38 24.47 1.80
C GLY A 449 5.97 23.23 1.14
N ILE A 450 7.28 23.05 1.29
CA ILE A 450 8.05 22.01 0.61
C ILE A 450 8.80 21.19 1.66
N THR A 451 8.79 19.87 1.51
CA THR A 451 9.48 18.92 2.39
C THR A 451 9.93 17.70 1.59
N ASN A 452 10.68 16.79 2.21
CA ASN A 452 11.09 15.52 1.63
C ASN A 452 10.51 14.31 2.38
N LYS A 453 10.78 13.11 1.85
CA LYS A 453 10.37 11.82 2.44
C LYS A 453 10.85 11.65 3.88
N GLN A 454 12.11 11.96 4.16
CA GLN A 454 12.73 11.75 5.48
C GLN A 454 12.05 12.56 6.57
N GLN A 455 11.61 13.78 6.25
CA GLN A 455 10.85 14.62 7.17
C GLN A 455 9.41 14.11 7.37
N LEU A 456 8.75 13.58 6.32
CA LEU A 456 7.41 12.99 6.45
C LEU A 456 7.39 11.69 7.28
N VAL A 457 8.42 10.84 7.17
CA VAL A 457 8.54 9.64 8.02
C VAL A 457 8.56 10.02 9.51
N LYS A 458 9.25 11.10 9.88
CA LYS A 458 9.22 11.62 11.27
C LYS A 458 7.82 12.08 11.68
N GLY A 459 7.04 12.62 10.74
CA GLY A 459 5.63 12.98 10.96
C GLY A 459 4.78 11.76 11.35
N ALA A 460 4.99 10.62 10.68
CA ALA A 460 4.33 9.37 11.02
C ALA A 460 4.62 8.96 12.47
N ASP A 461 5.83 9.24 12.98
CA ASP A 461 6.24 8.99 14.36
C ASP A 461 5.65 9.99 15.39
N ASN A 462 4.66 10.80 15.00
CA ASN A 462 4.06 11.86 15.82
C ASN A 462 5.09 12.93 16.24
N SER A 463 6.12 13.15 15.41
CA SER A 463 7.08 14.25 15.56
C SER A 463 6.67 15.43 14.67
N SER A 464 7.15 16.64 15.00
CA SER A 464 6.90 17.82 14.18
C SER A 464 7.62 17.73 12.83
N VAL A 465 6.89 17.89 11.73
CA VAL A 465 7.46 18.04 10.38
C VAL A 465 7.76 19.53 10.14
N PRO A 466 9.01 19.91 9.83
CA PRO A 466 9.37 21.32 9.58
C PRO A 466 8.85 21.76 8.21
N LEU A 467 7.57 22.13 8.14
CA LEU A 467 6.88 22.56 6.92
C LEU A 467 6.51 24.04 7.01
N PHE A 468 7.21 24.89 6.27
CA PHE A 468 7.04 26.35 6.28
C PHE A 468 6.32 26.83 5.02
N PHE A 469 5.21 27.56 5.18
CA PHE A 469 4.37 28.05 4.07
C PHE A 469 4.72 29.49 3.69
N ASN A 470 5.94 29.69 3.19
CA ASN A 470 6.47 31.02 2.90
C ASN A 470 6.54 31.33 1.39
N TYR A 471 6.52 30.30 0.56
CA TYR A 471 6.79 30.41 -0.87
C TYR A 471 5.52 30.77 -1.66
N ASP A 472 5.66 31.70 -2.61
CA ASP A 472 4.61 32.08 -3.55
C ASP A 472 4.51 31.12 -4.73
N ASP A 473 5.63 30.52 -5.13
CA ASP A 473 5.73 29.57 -6.25
C ASP A 473 6.96 28.66 -6.08
N TYR A 474 7.09 27.62 -6.91
CA TYR A 474 8.22 26.70 -6.93
C TYR A 474 8.46 26.09 -8.33
N GLU A 475 9.67 25.61 -8.56
CA GLU A 475 10.04 24.82 -9.74
C GLU A 475 10.93 23.64 -9.31
N VAL A 476 10.48 22.41 -9.56
CA VAL A 476 11.31 21.22 -9.35
C VAL A 476 12.23 21.03 -10.56
N VAL A 477 13.54 21.03 -10.32
CA VAL A 477 14.57 20.90 -11.35
C VAL A 477 15.20 19.51 -11.26
N GLY A 478 14.97 18.68 -12.28
CA GLY A 478 15.42 17.29 -12.28
C GLY A 478 14.60 16.43 -11.31
N GLN A 479 15.27 15.60 -10.50
CA GLN A 479 14.62 14.79 -9.45
C GLN A 479 14.95 15.27 -8.04
N ASP A 480 16.02 16.02 -7.85
CA ASP A 480 16.68 16.20 -6.55
C ASP A 480 16.88 17.66 -6.15
N HIS A 481 16.43 18.63 -6.96
CA HIS A 481 16.50 20.05 -6.64
C HIS A 481 15.16 20.75 -6.80
N VAL A 482 14.95 21.79 -6.01
CA VAL A 482 13.77 22.65 -6.10
C VAL A 482 14.15 24.12 -5.91
N ILE A 483 13.69 24.96 -6.83
CA ILE A 483 13.76 26.41 -6.72
C ILE A 483 12.48 26.86 -6.02
N ALA A 484 12.60 27.56 -4.90
CA ALA A 484 11.46 28.10 -4.15
C ALA A 484 11.46 29.63 -4.21
N MET A 485 10.29 30.22 -4.48
CA MET A 485 10.16 31.64 -4.83
C MET A 485 9.37 32.42 -3.78
N VAL A 486 9.81 33.63 -3.45
CA VAL A 486 9.11 34.58 -2.56
C VAL A 486 9.11 35.96 -3.22
N GLY A 487 7.96 36.40 -3.72
CA GLY A 487 7.89 37.59 -4.57
C GLY A 487 8.80 37.45 -5.81
N ASN A 488 9.83 38.30 -5.91
CA ASN A 488 10.84 38.26 -6.98
C ASN A 488 12.17 37.62 -6.52
N GLN A 489 12.16 36.93 -5.39
CA GLN A 489 13.34 36.28 -4.82
C GLN A 489 13.27 34.77 -5.03
N GLU A 490 14.42 34.17 -5.30
CA GLU A 490 14.54 32.72 -5.51
C GLU A 490 15.59 32.13 -4.57
N SER A 491 15.39 30.87 -4.19
CA SER A 491 16.31 30.06 -3.39
C SER A 491 16.33 28.65 -3.98
N LEU A 492 17.48 27.97 -3.91
CA LEU A 492 17.64 26.61 -4.41
C LEU A 492 17.88 25.66 -3.25
N PHE A 493 17.13 24.56 -3.20
CA PHE A 493 17.31 23.49 -2.22
C PHE A 493 17.63 22.17 -2.92
N ASN A 494 18.42 21.32 -2.26
CA ASN A 494 18.59 19.93 -2.65
C ASN A 494 17.54 19.01 -1.99
N ASN A 495 17.55 17.72 -2.34
CA ASN A 495 16.60 16.71 -1.83
C ASN A 495 16.71 16.42 -0.32
N LYS A 496 17.76 16.90 0.36
CA LYS A 496 17.89 16.87 1.82
C LYS A 496 17.26 18.08 2.50
N MET A 497 16.67 19.00 1.72
CA MET A 497 16.19 20.31 2.15
C MET A 497 17.32 21.22 2.67
N GLU A 498 18.55 21.03 2.18
CA GLU A 498 19.66 21.95 2.44
C GLU A 498 19.58 23.10 1.43
N GLU A 499 19.69 24.33 1.90
CA GLU A 499 19.72 25.52 1.05
C GLU A 499 21.09 25.63 0.37
N ILE A 500 21.10 25.53 -0.96
CA ILE A 500 22.28 25.51 -1.82
C ILE A 500 22.60 26.91 -2.32
N ILE A 501 21.59 27.63 -2.79
CA ILE A 501 21.68 29.06 -3.13
C ILE A 501 20.66 29.80 -2.26
N PRO A 502 21.09 30.77 -1.45
CA PRO A 502 20.22 31.43 -0.49
C PRO A 502 19.19 32.32 -1.17
N LEU A 503 18.07 32.55 -0.48
CA LEU A 503 17.01 33.46 -0.92
C LEU A 503 17.58 34.84 -1.26
N GLY A 504 17.40 35.27 -2.51
CA GLY A 504 17.95 36.54 -3.00
C GLY A 504 17.23 37.05 -4.24
N ASN A 505 17.45 38.32 -4.58
CA ASN A 505 16.89 38.94 -5.79
C ASN A 505 17.69 38.50 -7.03
N HIS A 506 17.51 37.25 -7.43
CA HIS A 506 18.15 36.63 -8.59
C HIS A 506 17.23 35.64 -9.28
N VAL A 507 17.56 35.29 -10.51
CA VAL A 507 16.94 34.17 -11.24
C VAL A 507 17.93 33.03 -11.36
N ILE A 508 17.55 31.85 -10.90
CA ILE A 508 18.38 30.64 -10.85
C ILE A 508 18.01 29.74 -12.03
N ASN A 509 19.02 29.28 -12.77
CA ASN A 509 18.83 28.31 -13.85
C ASN A 509 19.89 27.21 -13.77
N SER A 510 19.54 25.99 -14.18
CA SER A 510 20.51 24.92 -14.39
C SER A 510 21.35 25.20 -15.66
N ALA A 511 22.67 25.06 -15.57
CA ALA A 511 23.60 25.25 -16.68
C ALA A 511 24.60 24.08 -16.74
N GLY A 512 24.30 23.08 -17.57
CA GLY A 512 25.08 21.83 -17.62
C GLY A 512 25.09 21.15 -16.24
N PRO A 513 26.27 20.81 -15.68
CA PRO A 513 26.36 20.26 -14.33
C PRO A 513 26.27 21.32 -13.21
N ASN A 514 26.20 22.60 -13.55
CA ASN A 514 26.33 23.72 -12.62
C ASN A 514 25.01 24.50 -12.48
N TRP A 515 24.99 25.47 -11.58
CA TRP A 515 23.92 26.45 -11.42
C TRP A 515 24.37 27.84 -11.83
N VAL A 516 23.46 28.63 -12.39
CA VAL A 516 23.70 30.04 -12.70
C VAL A 516 22.67 30.88 -11.99
N SER A 517 23.14 31.83 -11.19
CA SER A 517 22.30 32.89 -10.61
C SER A 517 22.49 34.17 -11.40
N ARG A 518 21.38 34.79 -11.81
CA ARG A 518 21.36 36.03 -12.59
C ARG A 518 20.78 37.17 -11.76
N THR A 519 21.55 38.24 -11.61
CA THR A 519 21.09 39.55 -11.11
C THR A 519 21.16 40.57 -12.26
N SER A 520 21.97 41.63 -12.14
CA SER A 520 22.48 42.37 -13.31
C SER A 520 23.53 41.55 -14.06
N ASP A 521 24.30 40.77 -13.31
CA ASP A 521 25.41 39.95 -13.78
C ASP A 521 25.10 38.47 -13.50
N TYR A 522 25.88 37.57 -14.09
CA TYR A 522 25.75 36.12 -13.94
C TYR A 522 26.85 35.56 -13.04
N LEU A 523 26.45 34.79 -12.03
CA LEU A 523 27.34 34.04 -11.15
C LEU A 523 27.16 32.55 -11.38
N MET A 524 28.26 31.80 -11.47
CA MET A 524 28.24 30.35 -11.65
C MET A 524 28.58 29.64 -10.34
N PHE A 525 27.75 28.67 -9.98
CA PHE A 525 27.90 27.81 -8.82
C PHE A 525 28.09 26.36 -9.26
N ASP A 526 28.93 25.62 -8.56
CA ASP A 526 29.07 24.18 -8.74
C ASP A 526 27.79 23.44 -8.28
N PRO A 527 27.66 22.12 -8.51
CA PRO A 527 26.47 21.38 -8.09
C PRO A 527 26.16 21.44 -6.58
N LEU A 528 27.15 21.80 -5.74
CA LEU A 528 27.03 21.92 -4.29
C LEU A 528 26.70 23.34 -3.83
N GLY A 529 26.51 24.29 -4.77
CA GLY A 529 26.19 25.69 -4.46
C GLY A 529 27.38 26.54 -4.06
N LYS A 530 28.61 26.07 -4.30
CA LYS A 530 29.79 26.90 -4.11
C LYS A 530 30.05 27.70 -5.38
N MET A 531 30.38 28.99 -5.25
CA MET A 531 30.80 29.78 -6.41
C MET A 531 31.98 29.08 -7.09
N LYS A 532 31.77 28.69 -8.35
CA LYS A 532 32.78 27.99 -9.15
C LYS A 532 33.90 28.93 -9.56
N TYR A 533 33.53 30.17 -9.86
CA TYR A 533 34.46 31.25 -10.20
C TYR A 533 34.10 32.49 -9.38
N GLU A 534 35.11 33.14 -8.80
CA GLU A 534 34.96 34.41 -8.07
C GLU A 534 34.88 35.62 -9.02
N ILE A 535 34.17 35.47 -10.14
CA ILE A 535 34.01 36.46 -11.21
C ILE A 535 32.53 36.49 -11.61
N ALA A 536 31.97 37.68 -11.76
CA ALA A 536 30.64 37.89 -12.32
C ALA A 536 30.73 38.12 -13.83
N PHE A 537 29.95 37.38 -14.62
CA PHE A 537 29.93 37.45 -16.09
C PHE A 537 28.79 38.35 -16.58
N ASP A 538 28.95 38.94 -17.77
CA ASP A 538 27.95 39.82 -18.38
C ASP A 538 26.89 39.03 -19.16
N ALA A 539 27.27 37.86 -19.69
CA ALA A 539 26.38 36.87 -20.29
C ALA A 539 26.94 35.45 -20.14
N ILE A 540 26.05 34.44 -20.17
CA ILE A 540 26.43 33.03 -20.24
C ILE A 540 25.58 32.34 -21.31
N ALA A 541 26.21 31.53 -22.16
CA ALA A 541 25.57 30.65 -23.12
C ALA A 541 26.14 29.24 -22.98
N TYR A 542 25.34 28.20 -23.27
CA TYR A 542 25.81 26.82 -23.14
C TYR A 542 24.98 25.82 -23.95
N ASN A 543 25.55 24.64 -24.14
CA ASN A 543 24.87 23.40 -24.53
C ASN A 543 25.38 22.23 -23.67
N ASP A 544 25.07 20.98 -24.04
CA ASP A 544 25.43 19.80 -23.25
C ASP A 544 26.95 19.57 -23.12
N LYS A 545 27.78 20.18 -23.97
CA LYS A 545 29.24 19.95 -24.05
C LYS A 545 30.06 21.15 -23.60
N TRP A 546 29.66 22.33 -24.03
CA TRP A 546 30.43 23.54 -23.84
C TRP A 546 29.59 24.63 -23.22
N TRP A 547 30.32 25.60 -22.69
CA TRP A 547 29.76 26.85 -22.24
C TRP A 547 30.70 27.99 -22.63
N ALA A 548 30.12 29.17 -22.65
CA ALA A 548 30.75 30.41 -23.01
C ALA A 548 30.23 31.49 -22.06
N ALA A 549 31.10 32.38 -21.65
CA ALA A 549 30.74 33.53 -20.85
C ALA A 549 31.38 34.80 -21.38
N GLU A 550 30.66 35.90 -21.27
CA GLU A 550 31.07 37.24 -21.73
C GLU A 550 31.57 38.09 -20.55
N LYS A 551 32.65 38.83 -20.77
CA LYS A 551 33.11 39.92 -19.90
C LYS A 551 33.73 41.05 -20.72
N ASP A 552 35.05 41.02 -20.91
CA ASP A 552 35.79 41.93 -21.82
C ASP A 552 35.91 41.35 -23.25
N GLY A 553 35.16 40.29 -23.51
CA GLY A 553 35.18 39.42 -24.68
C GLY A 553 34.44 38.13 -24.33
N TRP A 554 34.23 37.25 -25.30
CA TRP A 554 33.66 35.93 -25.07
C TRP A 554 34.75 34.90 -24.74
N SER A 555 34.45 34.04 -23.79
CA SER A 555 35.18 32.80 -23.54
C SER A 555 34.48 31.59 -24.16
N PHE A 556 35.20 30.49 -24.36
CA PHE A 556 34.63 29.24 -24.86
C PHE A 556 35.43 28.06 -24.31
N GLN A 557 34.76 27.14 -23.60
CA GLN A 557 35.42 25.95 -23.04
C GLN A 557 34.44 24.79 -22.82
N HIS A 558 35.00 23.58 -22.63
CA HIS A 558 34.24 22.39 -22.24
C HIS A 558 33.81 22.47 -20.76
N TRP A 559 32.72 21.80 -20.38
CA TRP A 559 32.25 21.79 -18.99
C TRP A 559 33.26 21.21 -17.99
N GLU A 560 34.12 20.29 -18.46
CA GLU A 560 35.17 19.63 -17.67
C GLU A 560 36.43 20.51 -17.48
N ALA A 561 36.51 21.68 -18.12
CA ALA A 561 37.66 22.56 -17.97
C ALA A 561 37.73 23.13 -16.54
N ASP A 562 38.87 22.95 -15.89
CA ASP A 562 39.14 23.35 -14.50
C ASP A 562 40.06 24.58 -14.39
N HIS A 563 40.13 25.39 -15.44
CA HIS A 563 40.86 26.66 -15.44
C HIS A 563 39.89 27.84 -15.60
N LEU A 564 40.39 29.04 -15.26
CA LEU A 564 39.64 30.27 -15.48
C LEU A 564 39.35 30.48 -16.98
N PRO A 565 38.15 30.98 -17.34
CA PRO A 565 37.85 31.30 -18.73
C PRO A 565 38.78 32.38 -19.30
N GLN A 566 39.23 32.18 -20.53
CA GLN A 566 40.00 33.17 -21.30
C GLN A 566 39.04 33.85 -22.29
N PHE A 567 39.06 35.19 -22.33
CA PHE A 567 38.07 36.00 -23.04
C PHE A 567 38.64 36.55 -24.36
N ASP A 568 39.01 35.65 -25.26
CA ASP A 568 39.77 35.98 -26.48
C ASP A 568 38.90 36.05 -27.76
N PHE A 569 37.58 35.90 -27.63
CA PHE A 569 36.65 35.79 -28.77
C PHE A 569 35.69 36.99 -28.86
N ASP A 570 35.32 37.38 -30.09
CA ASP A 570 34.36 38.46 -30.34
C ASP A 570 32.91 38.00 -30.15
N SER A 571 32.62 36.74 -30.49
CA SER A 571 31.28 36.16 -30.34
C SER A 571 31.33 34.64 -30.32
N VAL A 572 30.46 34.03 -29.51
CA VAL A 572 30.25 32.58 -29.46
C VAL A 572 28.77 32.27 -29.61
N ALA A 573 28.44 31.27 -30.43
CA ALA A 573 27.08 30.77 -30.58
C ALA A 573 27.06 29.25 -30.59
N PHE A 574 26.21 28.64 -29.76
CA PHE A 574 25.96 27.20 -29.79
C PHE A 574 24.87 26.89 -30.82
N LEU A 575 25.22 26.13 -31.84
CA LEU A 575 24.32 25.70 -32.89
C LEU A 575 23.96 24.24 -32.63
N GLY A 576 22.94 24.02 -31.80
CA GLY A 576 22.47 22.69 -31.43
C GLY A 576 23.39 22.01 -30.43
N LYS A 577 23.41 20.69 -30.46
CA LYS A 577 24.19 19.86 -29.54
C LYS A 577 25.62 19.64 -30.02
N GLU A 578 25.80 19.59 -31.34
CA GLU A 578 27.04 19.11 -31.94
C GLU A 578 28.04 20.22 -32.32
N PHE A 579 27.60 21.49 -32.39
CA PHE A 579 28.37 22.56 -33.00
C PHE A 579 28.46 23.81 -32.13
N ALA A 580 29.67 24.38 -32.03
CA ALA A 580 29.89 25.72 -31.51
C ALA A 580 30.57 26.60 -32.58
N TYR A 581 30.02 27.79 -32.78
CA TYR A 581 30.49 28.78 -33.75
C TYR A 581 31.19 29.90 -33.00
N VAL A 582 32.48 30.11 -33.26
CA VAL A 582 33.34 31.04 -32.54
C VAL A 582 33.99 32.00 -33.52
N LYS A 583 33.93 33.30 -33.24
CA LYS A 583 34.55 34.36 -34.05
C LYS A 583 35.64 35.09 -33.27
N SER A 584 36.79 35.32 -33.90
CA SER A 584 37.90 36.12 -33.35
C SER A 584 38.54 36.92 -34.48
N GLU A 585 38.51 38.25 -34.37
CA GLU A 585 38.93 39.20 -35.40
C GLU A 585 38.25 38.89 -36.75
N ASP A 586 39.04 38.60 -37.79
CA ASP A 586 38.57 38.24 -39.13
C ASP A 586 38.40 36.72 -39.32
N SER A 587 38.63 35.92 -38.28
CA SER A 587 38.57 34.46 -38.33
C SER A 587 37.28 33.91 -37.73
N THR A 588 36.73 32.88 -38.37
CA THR A 588 35.55 32.15 -37.89
C THR A 588 35.88 30.67 -37.81
N THR A 589 35.64 30.07 -36.66
CA THR A 589 35.94 28.67 -36.35
C THR A 589 34.69 27.95 -35.89
N VAL A 590 34.42 26.79 -36.49
CA VAL A 590 33.39 25.88 -36.02
C VAL A 590 34.06 24.76 -35.24
N TYR A 591 33.67 24.57 -33.99
CA TYR A 591 34.04 23.44 -33.13
C TYR A 591 32.97 22.37 -33.20
N PHE A 592 33.43 21.13 -33.23
CA PHE A 592 32.62 19.92 -33.36
C PHE A 592 32.70 19.10 -32.07
N SER A 593 31.63 18.41 -31.71
CA SER A 593 31.54 17.65 -30.44
C SER A 593 32.59 16.54 -30.33
N SER A 594 33.11 16.09 -31.47
CA SER A 594 34.24 15.17 -31.56
C SER A 594 35.59 15.75 -31.10
N GLY A 595 35.64 17.05 -30.76
CA GLY A 595 36.87 17.79 -30.45
C GLY A 595 37.60 18.36 -31.66
N ASN A 596 37.11 18.08 -32.88
CA ASN A 596 37.65 18.67 -34.10
C ASN A 596 37.21 20.14 -34.22
N TYR A 597 37.91 20.91 -35.05
CA TYR A 597 37.50 22.26 -35.43
C TYR A 597 37.81 22.53 -36.91
N LYS A 598 37.11 23.50 -37.51
CA LYS A 598 37.32 23.93 -38.89
C LYS A 598 37.22 25.45 -38.98
N ASN A 599 38.27 26.08 -39.51
CA ASN A 599 38.26 27.50 -39.85
C ASN A 599 37.49 27.67 -41.17
N LEU A 600 36.55 28.61 -41.19
CA LEU A 600 35.78 28.94 -42.39
C LEU A 600 36.57 29.94 -43.23
N ASP A 601 36.69 29.67 -44.52
CA ASP A 601 37.39 30.50 -45.50
C ASP A 601 36.58 31.72 -45.96
N LYS A 602 35.28 31.75 -45.61
CA LYS A 602 34.31 32.78 -45.94
C LYS A 602 33.28 32.92 -44.81
N ASP A 603 32.58 34.04 -44.82
CA ASP A 603 31.43 34.28 -43.95
C ASP A 603 30.18 33.53 -44.47
N TYR A 604 30.08 32.25 -44.14
CA TYR A 604 28.90 31.43 -44.47
C TYR A 604 27.78 31.67 -43.46
N LYS A 605 26.55 31.70 -43.95
CA LYS A 605 25.40 31.54 -43.06
C LYS A 605 25.28 30.07 -42.65
N CYS A 606 25.35 29.81 -41.35
CA CYS A 606 25.24 28.45 -40.80
C CYS A 606 23.79 28.11 -40.40
N ARG A 607 23.36 26.88 -40.67
CA ARG A 607 22.07 26.33 -40.21
C ARG A 607 22.20 24.86 -39.83
N ILE A 608 21.43 24.42 -38.84
CA ILE A 608 21.34 23.01 -38.45
C ILE A 608 20.23 22.34 -39.26
N VAL A 609 20.51 21.13 -39.75
CA VAL A 609 19.49 20.20 -40.26
C VAL A 609 19.62 18.86 -39.57
N LYS A 610 18.50 18.13 -39.45
CA LYS A 610 18.42 16.88 -38.69
C LYS A 610 17.94 15.74 -39.57
N SER A 611 18.54 14.55 -39.43
CA SER A 611 18.06 13.32 -40.08
C SER A 611 16.78 12.83 -39.36
N GLY A 612 15.62 13.34 -39.77
CA GLY A 612 14.33 12.94 -39.21
C GLY A 612 13.98 13.59 -37.86
N PHE A 613 13.08 12.93 -37.12
CA PHE A 613 12.50 13.41 -35.87
C PHE A 613 12.81 12.45 -34.73
N GLY A 614 13.03 12.96 -33.51
CA GLY A 614 13.27 12.14 -32.31
C GLY A 614 14.63 12.37 -31.66
N LYS A 615 14.93 11.60 -30.61
CA LYS A 615 16.19 11.70 -29.81
C LYS A 615 17.42 11.23 -30.58
N ASP A 616 17.24 10.33 -31.55
CA ASP A 616 18.33 9.75 -32.36
C ASP A 616 18.63 10.55 -33.64
N ALA A 617 17.96 11.69 -33.84
CA ALA A 617 18.16 12.52 -35.01
C ALA A 617 19.57 13.12 -34.99
N VAL A 618 20.36 12.82 -36.03
CA VAL A 618 21.72 13.32 -36.18
C VAL A 618 21.69 14.75 -36.72
N GLU A 619 22.43 15.64 -36.08
CA GLU A 619 22.56 17.03 -36.50
C GLU A 619 23.68 17.21 -37.53
N TYR A 620 23.40 18.02 -38.55
CA TYR A 620 24.35 18.42 -39.57
C TYR A 620 24.40 19.94 -39.66
N LEU A 621 25.59 20.48 -39.95
CA LEU A 621 25.79 21.91 -40.17
C LEU A 621 25.83 22.22 -41.66
N ALA A 622 24.85 23.00 -42.12
CA ALA A 622 24.79 23.52 -43.47
C ALA A 622 25.49 24.89 -43.57
N LEU A 623 26.47 24.97 -44.48
CA LEU A 623 27.13 26.21 -44.87
C LEU A 623 26.46 26.80 -46.10
N ILE A 624 25.90 28.00 -45.97
CA ILE A 624 25.07 28.65 -46.99
C ILE A 624 25.76 29.92 -47.49
N GLU A 625 25.95 30.00 -48.81
CA GLU A 625 26.52 31.18 -49.50
C GLU A 625 25.40 31.83 -50.34
N GLY A 626 25.05 33.08 -50.00
CA GLY A 626 23.89 33.77 -50.59
C GLY A 626 22.58 33.06 -50.27
N LYS A 627 21.97 32.40 -51.26
CA LYS A 627 20.74 31.60 -51.10
C LYS A 627 20.95 30.09 -51.28
N ASN A 628 22.19 29.66 -51.54
CA ASN A 628 22.49 28.29 -51.92
C ASN A 628 23.28 27.57 -50.82
N TRP A 629 22.89 26.34 -50.55
CA TRP A 629 23.57 25.41 -49.67
C TRP A 629 24.79 24.87 -50.40
N LYS A 630 25.98 25.08 -49.82
CA LYS A 630 27.26 24.74 -50.44
C LYS A 630 27.85 23.45 -49.91
N VAL A 631 27.86 23.33 -48.59
CA VAL A 631 28.47 22.20 -47.89
C VAL A 631 27.56 21.80 -46.73
N LEU A 632 27.39 20.50 -46.54
CA LEU A 632 26.80 19.92 -45.35
C LEU A 632 27.89 19.16 -44.58
N LEU A 633 28.12 19.54 -43.33
CA LEU A 633 29.09 18.93 -42.43
C LEU A 633 28.39 18.08 -41.38
N ASP A 634 28.98 16.95 -40.97
CA ASP A 634 28.51 16.18 -39.82
C ASP A 634 29.12 16.66 -38.50
N GLY A 635 28.71 16.05 -37.38
CA GLY A 635 29.22 16.31 -36.04
C GLY A 635 30.71 16.04 -35.81
N LYS A 636 31.44 15.53 -36.82
CA LYS A 636 32.92 15.40 -36.79
C LYS A 636 33.62 16.45 -37.64
N GLY A 637 32.87 17.27 -38.38
CA GLY A 637 33.37 18.26 -39.33
C GLY A 637 33.68 17.71 -40.72
N GLU A 638 33.24 16.49 -41.03
CA GLU A 638 33.46 15.87 -42.33
C GLU A 638 32.46 16.39 -43.38
N GLU A 639 32.92 16.60 -44.62
CA GLU A 639 32.07 17.03 -45.73
C GLU A 639 31.20 15.85 -46.22
N VAL A 640 29.90 15.93 -45.97
CA VAL A 640 28.93 14.88 -46.30
C VAL A 640 28.36 15.09 -47.70
N ILE A 641 27.88 16.32 -47.98
CA ILE A 641 27.38 16.75 -49.29
C ILE A 641 28.03 18.07 -49.66
N LYS A 642 28.53 18.19 -50.89
CA LYS A 642 29.12 19.40 -51.46
C LYS A 642 28.51 19.70 -52.82
N GLY A 643 28.10 20.94 -53.05
CA GLY A 643 27.52 21.37 -54.31
C GLY A 643 26.96 22.78 -54.26
N SER A 644 25.94 23.05 -55.07
CA SER A 644 25.22 24.33 -55.03
C SER A 644 23.73 24.04 -55.18
N PHE A 645 23.08 23.86 -54.04
CA PHE A 645 21.67 23.43 -53.98
C PHE A 645 20.82 24.52 -53.35
N LYS A 646 19.52 24.52 -53.68
CA LYS A 646 18.54 25.35 -52.99
C LYS A 646 18.28 24.83 -51.57
N GLU A 647 18.35 23.51 -51.39
CA GLU A 647 18.13 22.82 -50.11
C GLU A 647 18.77 21.44 -50.12
N ILE A 648 19.19 20.97 -48.93
CA ILE A 648 19.67 19.61 -48.68
C ILE A 648 18.91 19.08 -47.46
N VAL A 649 18.21 17.97 -47.61
CA VAL A 649 17.41 17.33 -46.56
C VAL A 649 17.98 15.93 -46.28
N PRO A 650 18.58 15.68 -45.11
CA PRO A 650 19.01 14.33 -44.72
C PRO A 650 17.79 13.44 -44.45
N LEU A 651 17.78 12.24 -45.04
CA LEU A 651 16.79 11.21 -44.74
C LEU A 651 17.26 10.33 -43.58
N ASP A 652 18.53 9.96 -43.61
CA ASP A 652 19.25 9.25 -42.57
C ASP A 652 20.73 9.69 -42.58
N THR A 653 21.62 8.87 -42.01
CA THR A 653 23.05 9.17 -41.92
C THR A 653 23.83 9.06 -43.24
N SER A 654 23.22 8.46 -44.27
CA SER A 654 23.87 8.13 -45.53
C SER A 654 23.18 8.71 -46.77
N MET A 655 21.88 9.05 -46.70
CA MET A 655 21.06 9.50 -47.83
C MET A 655 20.52 10.92 -47.65
N PHE A 656 20.60 11.72 -48.72
CA PHE A 656 20.27 13.15 -48.72
C PHE A 656 19.46 13.51 -49.96
N VAL A 657 18.27 14.09 -49.75
CA VAL A 657 17.50 14.71 -50.82
C VAL A 657 18.08 16.08 -51.12
N VAL A 658 18.42 16.33 -52.37
CA VAL A 658 18.96 17.61 -52.84
C VAL A 658 17.99 18.27 -53.82
N GLU A 659 17.77 19.57 -53.67
CA GLU A 659 16.91 20.35 -54.58
C GLU A 659 17.74 21.37 -55.38
N ALA A 660 17.58 21.36 -56.70
CA ALA A 660 18.08 22.40 -57.59
C ALA A 660 17.04 22.71 -58.68
N ASN A 661 16.84 23.99 -59.00
CA ASN A 661 15.92 24.44 -60.05
C ASN A 661 14.48 23.85 -59.95
N GLY A 662 13.98 23.64 -58.73
CA GLY A 662 12.65 23.07 -58.47
C GLY A 662 12.52 21.57 -58.77
N ARG A 663 13.64 20.85 -58.95
CA ARG A 663 13.68 19.39 -59.10
C ARG A 663 14.51 18.78 -57.97
N LYS A 664 14.06 17.63 -57.49
CA LYS A 664 14.69 16.86 -56.42
C LYS A 664 15.46 15.66 -56.98
N GLY A 665 16.61 15.39 -56.39
CA GLY A 665 17.43 14.19 -56.60
C GLY A 665 17.83 13.58 -55.26
N LEU A 666 18.46 12.41 -55.31
CA LEU A 666 18.95 11.71 -54.12
C LEU A 666 20.46 11.52 -54.25
N MET A 667 21.18 11.87 -53.20
CA MET A 667 22.62 11.71 -53.09
C MET A 667 22.99 10.90 -51.86
N SER A 668 24.04 10.11 -51.97
CA SER A 668 24.70 9.47 -50.83
C SER A 668 25.88 10.31 -50.34
N ARG A 669 26.37 10.01 -49.14
CA ARG A 669 27.58 10.62 -48.55
C ARG A 669 28.74 10.62 -49.54
N GLY A 670 29.50 11.72 -49.57
CA GLY A 670 30.54 11.95 -50.57
C GLY A 670 30.01 12.52 -51.90
N SER A 671 28.77 13.01 -51.91
CA SER A 671 28.13 13.66 -53.07
C SER A 671 27.93 12.73 -54.28
N LYS A 672 27.83 11.41 -54.06
CA LYS A 672 27.51 10.45 -55.12
C LYS A 672 26.01 10.52 -55.43
N GLN A 673 25.67 10.74 -56.70
CA GLN A 673 24.29 10.86 -57.13
C GLN A 673 23.65 9.48 -57.32
N GLU A 674 22.69 9.12 -56.47
CA GLU A 674 21.91 7.88 -56.56
C GLU A 674 20.69 8.05 -57.48
N LEU A 675 19.97 9.18 -57.35
CA LEU A 675 18.88 9.55 -58.25
C LEU A 675 19.14 10.92 -58.88
N LYS A 676 19.01 11.00 -60.21
CA LYS A 676 19.10 12.26 -60.96
C LYS A 676 18.06 13.28 -60.46
N MET A 677 18.41 14.57 -60.50
CA MET A 677 17.52 15.68 -60.13
C MET A 677 16.42 15.92 -61.17
N LEU A 678 15.45 15.01 -61.23
CA LEU A 678 14.34 15.02 -62.20
C LEU A 678 12.96 15.04 -61.52
N TYR A 679 12.89 14.65 -60.25
CA TYR A 679 11.63 14.40 -59.56
C TYR A 679 11.00 15.70 -59.06
N GLN A 680 9.67 15.75 -59.04
CA GLN A 680 8.93 16.84 -58.40
C GLN A 680 8.86 16.62 -56.88
N GLY A 681 8.91 15.36 -56.43
CA GLY A 681 8.94 14.99 -55.02
C GLY A 681 9.77 13.73 -54.78
N ILE A 682 10.55 13.75 -53.71
CA ILE A 682 11.18 12.59 -53.06
C ILE A 682 10.90 12.77 -51.58
N ALA A 683 10.16 11.84 -50.97
CA ALA A 683 9.64 11.95 -49.61
C ALA A 683 9.34 10.58 -49.00
N ASP A 684 8.74 10.58 -47.81
CA ASP A 684 8.23 9.40 -47.10
C ASP A 684 9.30 8.32 -46.86
N PHE A 685 10.42 8.71 -46.25
CA PHE A 685 11.49 7.77 -45.92
C PHE A 685 11.11 6.88 -44.73
N HIS A 686 10.90 5.59 -44.99
CA HIS A 686 10.59 4.58 -43.97
C HIS A 686 11.22 3.25 -44.39
N ASP A 687 11.95 2.58 -43.48
CA ASP A 687 12.67 1.32 -43.74
C ASP A 687 13.54 1.34 -45.02
N GLY A 688 14.14 2.49 -45.33
CA GLY A 688 14.95 2.66 -46.54
C GLY A 688 14.17 3.02 -47.82
N TYR A 689 12.85 2.90 -47.83
CA TYR A 689 12.04 3.23 -48.99
C TYR A 689 11.76 4.73 -49.09
N VAL A 690 11.89 5.29 -50.30
CA VAL A 690 11.46 6.65 -50.64
C VAL A 690 10.39 6.64 -51.71
N SER A 691 9.36 7.46 -51.51
CA SER A 691 8.33 7.72 -52.52
C SER A 691 8.85 8.71 -53.56
N LEU A 692 8.66 8.38 -54.84
CA LEU A 692 9.08 9.18 -55.98
C LEU A 692 7.87 9.76 -56.71
N LEU A 693 7.84 11.07 -56.94
CA LEU A 693 6.79 11.75 -57.70
C LEU A 693 7.35 12.36 -58.99
N LEU A 694 6.82 11.90 -60.13
CA LEU A 694 7.16 12.43 -61.46
C LEU A 694 5.92 12.46 -62.34
N ASN A 695 5.59 13.63 -62.90
CA ASN A 695 4.45 13.85 -63.80
C ASN A 695 3.10 13.37 -63.22
N GLY A 696 2.89 13.58 -61.91
CA GLY A 696 1.67 13.16 -61.22
C GLY A 696 1.53 11.65 -61.02
N LYS A 697 2.59 10.86 -61.26
CA LYS A 697 2.65 9.43 -60.96
C LYS A 697 3.63 9.15 -59.83
N PHE A 698 3.36 8.09 -59.10
CA PHE A 698 4.17 7.61 -57.99
C PHE A 698 4.97 6.37 -58.38
N GLY A 699 6.20 6.35 -57.89
CA GLY A 699 7.12 5.22 -57.90
C GLY A 699 7.76 5.10 -56.51
N ILE A 700 8.64 4.13 -56.35
CA ILE A 700 9.32 3.88 -55.09
C ILE A 700 10.75 3.44 -55.37
N TYR A 701 11.66 3.82 -54.48
CA TYR A 701 13.06 3.46 -54.56
C TYR A 701 13.57 3.11 -53.17
N ASN A 702 14.39 2.08 -53.07
CA ASN A 702 15.16 1.81 -51.86
C ASN A 702 16.63 1.58 -52.27
N PRO A 703 17.54 2.48 -51.87
CA PRO A 703 18.94 2.39 -52.28
C PRO A 703 19.69 1.23 -51.61
N TYR A 704 19.17 0.66 -50.52
CA TYR A 704 19.85 -0.37 -49.73
C TYR A 704 19.65 -1.78 -50.29
N ASN A 705 18.51 -2.05 -50.91
CA ASN A 705 18.20 -3.32 -51.58
C ASN A 705 18.11 -3.18 -53.12
N ALA A 706 18.41 -1.99 -53.64
CA ALA A 706 18.33 -1.63 -55.06
C ALA A 706 16.93 -1.76 -55.71
N LEU A 707 15.86 -1.85 -54.92
CA LEU A 707 14.49 -1.82 -55.42
C LEU A 707 14.22 -0.49 -56.10
N TYR A 708 13.77 -0.52 -57.36
CA TYR A 708 13.45 0.68 -58.12
C TYR A 708 12.26 0.46 -59.05
N ILE A 709 11.13 1.06 -58.67
CA ILE A 709 9.92 1.09 -59.48
C ILE A 709 9.74 2.53 -59.97
N ARG A 710 9.85 2.71 -61.29
CA ARG A 710 9.66 4.01 -61.94
C ARG A 710 8.25 4.54 -61.66
N PRO A 711 8.08 5.87 -61.55
CA PRO A 711 6.76 6.46 -61.37
C PRO A 711 5.76 6.07 -62.46
N GLN A 712 4.76 5.27 -62.08
CA GLN A 712 3.70 4.77 -62.98
C GLN A 712 2.34 4.59 -62.31
N PHE A 713 2.28 4.63 -60.97
CA PHE A 713 1.06 4.42 -60.19
C PHE A 713 0.37 5.73 -59.82
N THR A 714 -0.93 5.66 -59.52
CA THR A 714 -1.76 6.82 -59.17
C THR A 714 -1.60 7.25 -57.73
N THR A 715 -1.17 6.35 -56.84
CA THR A 715 -0.89 6.62 -55.43
C THR A 715 0.48 6.07 -55.04
N LYS A 716 0.95 6.46 -53.85
CA LYS A 716 2.14 5.87 -53.22
C LYS A 716 2.00 4.34 -53.12
N LEU A 717 3.12 3.65 -53.22
CA LEU A 717 3.19 2.20 -53.05
C LEU A 717 3.53 1.89 -51.60
N ASN A 718 2.90 0.86 -51.04
CA ASN A 718 3.17 0.42 -49.67
C ASN A 718 3.89 -0.93 -49.71
N PRO A 719 5.17 -1.02 -49.30
CA PRO A 719 5.90 -2.28 -49.25
C PRO A 719 5.32 -3.20 -48.16
N ILE A 720 5.15 -4.47 -48.48
CA ILE A 720 4.87 -5.56 -47.52
C ILE A 720 6.21 -6.16 -47.07
N ASN A 721 7.08 -6.42 -48.04
CA ASN A 721 8.47 -6.82 -47.88
C ASN A 721 9.27 -6.41 -49.14
N ASP A 722 10.54 -6.82 -49.23
CA ASP A 722 11.44 -6.46 -50.35
C ASP A 722 10.97 -6.95 -51.73
N GLN A 723 10.04 -7.90 -51.80
CA GLN A 723 9.58 -8.53 -53.03
C GLN A 723 8.15 -8.14 -53.41
N MET A 724 7.38 -7.57 -52.47
CA MET A 724 5.94 -7.40 -52.63
C MET A 724 5.48 -6.03 -52.17
N LEU A 725 4.77 -5.32 -53.05
CA LEU A 725 4.26 -3.99 -52.79
C LEU A 725 2.78 -3.89 -53.16
N ILE A 726 2.01 -3.24 -52.29
CA ILE A 726 0.63 -2.85 -52.57
C ILE A 726 0.68 -1.60 -53.46
N ALA A 727 -0.07 -1.64 -54.55
CA ALA A 727 -0.19 -0.52 -55.48
C ALA A 727 -1.66 -0.25 -55.80
N ASP A 728 -1.97 0.99 -56.13
CA ASP A 728 -3.25 1.40 -56.70
C ASP A 728 -3.15 1.52 -58.22
N LYS A 729 -4.15 0.99 -58.91
CA LYS A 729 -4.37 1.24 -60.33
C LYS A 729 -5.85 1.53 -60.57
N ALA A 730 -6.14 2.80 -60.86
CA ALA A 730 -7.50 3.28 -61.14
C ALA A 730 -8.48 3.11 -59.96
N GLY A 731 -8.02 3.32 -58.73
CA GLY A 731 -8.86 3.27 -57.52
C GLY A 731 -9.12 1.85 -56.99
N LYS A 732 -8.44 0.84 -57.55
CA LYS A 732 -8.45 -0.53 -57.05
C LYS A 732 -7.03 -0.93 -56.67
N LEU A 733 -6.90 -1.61 -55.54
CA LEU A 733 -5.66 -2.12 -55.03
C LEU A 733 -5.35 -3.51 -55.60
N GLY A 734 -4.07 -3.73 -55.85
CA GLY A 734 -3.47 -5.00 -56.20
C GLY A 734 -2.05 -5.06 -55.65
N MET A 735 -1.34 -6.14 -55.95
CA MET A 735 0.05 -6.30 -55.53
C MET A 735 0.96 -6.44 -56.74
N VAL A 736 2.16 -5.88 -56.63
CA VAL A 736 3.21 -5.95 -57.64
C VAL A 736 4.51 -6.45 -57.03
N ASP A 737 5.34 -7.08 -57.87
CA ASP A 737 6.69 -7.49 -57.49
C ASP A 737 7.67 -6.30 -57.46
N GLU A 738 8.93 -6.54 -57.12
CA GLU A 738 10.00 -5.54 -57.04
C GLU A 738 10.30 -4.85 -58.39
N LYS A 739 9.79 -5.41 -59.49
CA LYS A 739 9.89 -4.88 -60.87
C LYS A 739 8.60 -4.19 -61.32
N GLY A 740 7.57 -4.14 -60.47
CA GLY A 740 6.26 -3.56 -60.78
C GLY A 740 5.35 -4.47 -61.61
N LYS A 741 5.67 -5.75 -61.77
CA LYS A 741 4.80 -6.75 -62.42
C LYS A 741 3.70 -7.16 -61.47
N THR A 742 2.46 -7.26 -61.97
CA THR A 742 1.30 -7.65 -61.16
C THR A 742 1.42 -9.09 -60.63
N LEU A 743 1.38 -9.22 -59.30
CA LEU A 743 1.26 -10.47 -58.55
C LEU A 743 -0.21 -10.79 -58.29
N VAL A 744 -0.92 -9.85 -57.64
CA VAL A 744 -2.36 -9.91 -57.33
C VAL A 744 -3.09 -8.83 -58.15
N ASN A 745 -4.16 -9.22 -58.83
CA ASN A 745 -4.90 -8.32 -59.72
C ASN A 745 -5.50 -7.11 -58.97
N PHE A 746 -5.56 -5.96 -59.66
CA PHE A 746 -6.13 -4.73 -59.12
C PHE A 746 -7.67 -4.78 -59.10
N GLN A 747 -8.23 -5.48 -58.12
CA GLN A 747 -9.68 -5.68 -57.96
C GLN A 747 -10.19 -5.35 -56.55
N TYR A 748 -9.29 -5.08 -55.61
CA TYR A 748 -9.61 -4.93 -54.20
C TYR A 748 -9.85 -3.48 -53.81
N ASP A 749 -10.73 -3.27 -52.84
CA ASP A 749 -10.98 -1.96 -52.23
C ASP A 749 -9.98 -1.65 -51.12
N ARG A 750 -9.43 -2.70 -50.48
CA ARG A 750 -8.43 -2.60 -49.40
C ARG A 750 -7.58 -3.86 -49.38
N ILE A 751 -6.30 -3.74 -49.06
CA ILE A 751 -5.37 -4.85 -48.84
C ILE A 751 -4.56 -4.50 -47.60
N GLU A 752 -4.47 -5.43 -46.66
CA GLU A 752 -3.75 -5.29 -45.41
C GLU A 752 -2.77 -6.44 -45.23
N ASN A 753 -1.57 -6.09 -44.78
CA ASN A 753 -0.52 -7.06 -44.49
C ASN A 753 -0.87 -7.79 -43.18
N TRP A 754 -1.11 -9.09 -43.25
CA TRP A 754 -1.28 -9.91 -42.05
C TRP A 754 0.06 -10.50 -41.60
N ASN A 755 0.81 -11.09 -42.54
CA ASN A 755 2.22 -11.45 -42.38
C ASN A 755 2.94 -11.50 -43.74
N ASP A 756 4.16 -12.04 -43.77
CA ASP A 756 5.00 -12.06 -44.98
C ASP A 756 4.45 -12.92 -46.13
N SER A 757 3.45 -13.77 -45.89
CA SER A 757 2.90 -14.70 -46.90
C SER A 757 1.39 -14.59 -47.11
N LEU A 758 0.64 -14.00 -46.17
CA LEU A 758 -0.81 -13.83 -46.21
C LEU A 758 -1.22 -12.37 -46.12
N VAL A 759 -2.24 -12.00 -46.89
CA VAL A 759 -2.87 -10.67 -46.85
C VAL A 759 -4.36 -10.77 -46.63
N LEU A 760 -4.92 -9.79 -45.93
CA LEU A 760 -6.36 -9.58 -45.79
C LEU A 760 -6.79 -8.62 -46.90
N ALA A 761 -7.54 -9.12 -47.88
CA ALA A 761 -7.99 -8.35 -49.03
C ALA A 761 -9.50 -8.17 -48.98
N ARG A 762 -10.00 -6.95 -49.25
CA ARG A 762 -11.42 -6.64 -49.22
C ARG A 762 -11.96 -6.42 -50.62
N LYS A 763 -12.98 -7.19 -51.00
CA LYS A 763 -13.69 -7.11 -52.28
C LYS A 763 -15.20 -7.11 -52.02
N GLU A 764 -15.93 -6.17 -52.61
CA GLU A 764 -17.40 -6.10 -52.51
C GLU A 764 -17.93 -6.08 -51.06
N LYS A 765 -17.19 -5.40 -50.16
CA LYS A 765 -17.44 -5.30 -48.71
C LYS A 765 -17.15 -6.56 -47.87
N GLN A 766 -16.72 -7.65 -48.48
CA GLN A 766 -16.25 -8.84 -47.76
C GLN A 766 -14.73 -8.92 -47.79
N TRP A 767 -14.15 -9.47 -46.73
CA TRP A 767 -12.74 -9.77 -46.60
C TRP A 767 -12.47 -11.23 -46.99
N GLU A 768 -11.31 -11.44 -47.58
CA GLU A 768 -10.74 -12.74 -47.90
C GLU A 768 -9.27 -12.75 -47.45
N ILE A 769 -8.82 -13.90 -46.95
CA ILE A 769 -7.43 -14.19 -46.62
C ILE A 769 -6.79 -14.82 -47.86
N LEU A 770 -5.76 -14.17 -48.40
CA LEU A 770 -5.08 -14.59 -49.61
C LEU A 770 -3.66 -15.08 -49.30
N ALA A 771 -3.32 -16.27 -49.78
CA ALA A 771 -1.94 -16.73 -49.87
C ALA A 771 -1.28 -16.11 -51.10
N VAL A 772 -0.27 -15.26 -50.88
CA VAL A 772 0.28 -14.43 -51.94
C VAL A 772 1.17 -15.23 -52.91
N GLU A 773 1.88 -16.24 -52.40
CA GLU A 773 2.82 -17.05 -53.19
C GLU A 773 2.12 -17.82 -54.33
N ASN A 774 0.99 -18.46 -54.03
CA ASN A 774 0.22 -19.27 -54.98
C ASN A 774 -1.07 -18.59 -55.49
N LYS A 775 -1.41 -17.41 -54.95
CA LYS A 775 -2.62 -16.63 -55.29
C LYS A 775 -3.93 -17.34 -54.93
N GLU A 776 -3.91 -18.16 -53.89
CA GLU A 776 -5.07 -18.90 -53.43
C GLU A 776 -5.83 -18.15 -52.34
N VAL A 777 -7.16 -18.22 -52.39
CA VAL A 777 -8.04 -17.79 -51.30
C VAL A 777 -8.04 -18.88 -50.24
N VAL A 778 -7.54 -18.55 -49.04
CA VAL A 778 -7.43 -19.47 -47.90
C VAL A 778 -8.75 -19.52 -47.11
N PHE A 779 -9.40 -18.36 -46.98
CA PHE A 779 -10.67 -18.20 -46.26
C PHE A 779 -11.37 -16.93 -46.76
N ASP A 780 -12.69 -16.96 -46.97
CA ASP A 780 -13.47 -15.86 -47.54
C ASP A 780 -14.78 -15.63 -46.78
N GLU A 781 -15.67 -14.80 -47.35
CA GLU A 781 -16.96 -14.41 -46.77
C GLU A 781 -16.87 -13.69 -45.40
N ILE A 782 -15.70 -13.16 -45.06
CA ILE A 782 -15.47 -12.48 -43.78
C ILE A 782 -16.10 -11.07 -43.84
N GLU A 783 -17.11 -10.81 -43.03
CA GLU A 783 -17.74 -9.49 -42.93
C GLU A 783 -16.84 -8.49 -42.20
N ARG A 784 -16.27 -8.93 -41.07
CA ARG A 784 -15.29 -8.21 -40.26
C ARG A 784 -14.39 -9.20 -39.53
N TYR A 785 -13.25 -8.71 -39.06
CA TYR A 785 -12.32 -9.48 -38.25
C TYR A 785 -11.76 -8.63 -37.10
N LEU A 786 -11.28 -9.28 -36.04
CA LEU A 786 -10.62 -8.67 -34.89
C LEU A 786 -9.36 -9.50 -34.56
N PRO A 787 -8.15 -8.90 -34.57
CA PRO A 787 -6.95 -9.60 -34.12
C PRO A 787 -7.02 -9.86 -32.61
N VAL A 788 -6.74 -11.10 -32.20
CA VAL A 788 -6.69 -11.48 -30.77
C VAL A 788 -5.56 -10.74 -30.06
N ASN A 789 -4.41 -10.59 -30.72
CA ASN A 789 -3.29 -9.79 -30.27
C ASN A 789 -2.86 -8.81 -31.38
N PRO A 790 -3.23 -7.53 -31.31
CA PRO A 790 -2.91 -6.55 -32.35
C PRO A 790 -1.41 -6.33 -32.59
N GLN A 791 -0.56 -6.68 -31.62
CA GLN A 791 0.90 -6.55 -31.73
C GLN A 791 1.56 -7.73 -32.43
N GLU A 792 0.84 -8.85 -32.58
CA GLU A 792 1.34 -10.09 -33.15
C GLU A 792 0.95 -10.20 -34.62
N LYS A 793 1.90 -9.91 -35.51
CA LYS A 793 1.72 -10.15 -36.94
C LYS A 793 1.49 -11.65 -37.19
N GLY A 794 0.43 -11.98 -37.92
CA GLY A 794 0.05 -13.36 -38.20
C GLY A 794 -0.62 -14.10 -37.03
N GLY A 795 -0.92 -13.41 -35.92
CA GLY A 795 -1.64 -13.99 -34.78
C GLY A 795 -3.11 -14.32 -35.11
N ASP A 796 -3.76 -15.05 -34.21
CA ASP A 796 -5.15 -15.50 -34.38
C ASP A 796 -6.13 -14.33 -34.62
N LEU A 797 -7.14 -14.58 -35.45
CA LEU A 797 -8.20 -13.65 -35.79
C LEU A 797 -9.55 -14.19 -35.34
N ILE A 798 -10.31 -13.38 -34.62
CA ILE A 798 -11.75 -13.59 -34.50
C ILE A 798 -12.38 -13.10 -35.80
N VAL A 799 -13.03 -13.99 -36.53
CA VAL A 799 -13.65 -13.72 -37.83
C VAL A 799 -15.16 -13.77 -37.70
N VAL A 800 -15.84 -12.88 -38.44
CA VAL A 800 -17.30 -12.81 -38.46
C VAL A 800 -17.79 -13.18 -39.85
N VAL A 801 -18.60 -14.23 -39.91
CA VAL A 801 -19.18 -14.78 -41.15
C VAL A 801 -20.67 -14.99 -40.92
N ASN A 802 -21.51 -14.40 -41.76
CA ASN A 802 -22.98 -14.43 -41.63
C ASN A 802 -23.47 -14.00 -40.23
N GLY A 803 -22.86 -12.93 -39.68
CA GLY A 803 -23.14 -12.44 -38.33
C GLY A 803 -22.72 -13.35 -37.17
N LYS A 804 -22.00 -14.46 -37.43
CA LYS A 804 -21.51 -15.39 -36.40
C LYS A 804 -19.99 -15.32 -36.27
N GLU A 805 -19.49 -15.42 -35.06
CA GLU A 805 -18.07 -15.32 -34.72
C GLU A 805 -17.42 -16.69 -34.62
N GLY A 806 -16.17 -16.77 -35.07
CA GLY A 806 -15.29 -17.94 -34.98
C GLY A 806 -13.83 -17.52 -34.85
N LEU A 807 -12.95 -18.49 -34.67
CA LEU A 807 -11.51 -18.28 -34.50
C LEU A 807 -10.75 -18.88 -35.68
N PHE A 808 -9.93 -18.06 -36.32
CA PHE A 808 -9.06 -18.45 -37.42
C PHE A 808 -7.60 -18.27 -37.00
N SER A 809 -6.75 -19.23 -37.35
CA SER A 809 -5.32 -19.23 -37.09
C SER A 809 -4.55 -19.59 -38.34
N LEU A 810 -3.34 -19.05 -38.45
CA LEU A 810 -2.46 -19.30 -39.59
C LEU A 810 -2.09 -20.79 -39.73
N GLU A 811 -1.73 -21.43 -38.62
CA GLU A 811 -1.18 -22.80 -38.63
C GLU A 811 -2.25 -23.88 -38.86
N LYS A 812 -3.47 -23.63 -38.34
CA LYS A 812 -4.54 -24.65 -38.25
C LYS A 812 -5.79 -24.29 -39.05
N GLY A 813 -5.85 -23.11 -39.65
CA GLY A 813 -7.06 -22.59 -40.29
C GLY A 813 -8.14 -22.29 -39.25
N VAL A 814 -9.36 -22.76 -39.48
CA VAL A 814 -10.50 -22.54 -38.58
C VAL A 814 -10.35 -23.38 -37.30
N LYS A 815 -9.93 -22.73 -36.19
CA LYS A 815 -9.88 -23.33 -34.85
C LYS A 815 -11.28 -23.47 -34.24
N ILE A 816 -12.09 -22.41 -34.34
CA ILE A 816 -13.49 -22.38 -33.87
C ILE A 816 -14.37 -21.96 -35.04
N LYS A 817 -15.35 -22.79 -35.40
CA LYS A 817 -16.24 -22.49 -36.53
C LYS A 817 -17.11 -21.24 -36.25
N PRO A 818 -17.33 -20.36 -37.24
CA PRO A 818 -18.22 -19.20 -37.12
C PRO A 818 -19.69 -19.58 -36.87
N THR A 819 -20.00 -19.92 -35.63
CA THR A 819 -21.32 -20.43 -35.21
C THR A 819 -21.80 -19.82 -33.90
N LEU A 820 -20.95 -19.02 -33.27
CA LEU A 820 -21.21 -18.33 -32.02
C LEU A 820 -21.79 -16.96 -32.30
N ASP A 821 -22.67 -16.47 -31.43
CA ASP A 821 -23.13 -15.09 -31.47
C ASP A 821 -21.99 -14.14 -31.08
N ARG A 822 -21.11 -14.59 -30.19
CA ARG A 822 -19.96 -13.84 -29.72
C ARG A 822 -18.81 -14.77 -29.30
N LEU A 823 -17.58 -14.33 -29.50
CA LEU A 823 -16.37 -14.99 -29.05
C LEU A 823 -15.43 -13.95 -28.42
N ILE A 824 -15.03 -14.17 -27.17
CA ILE A 824 -14.21 -13.24 -26.38
C ILE A 824 -12.96 -13.97 -25.91
N ASN A 825 -11.78 -13.37 -26.02
CA ASN A 825 -10.60 -13.86 -25.30
C ASN A 825 -10.67 -13.36 -23.85
N VAL A 826 -10.93 -14.27 -22.91
CA VAL A 826 -10.98 -14.05 -21.46
C VAL A 826 -9.69 -14.53 -20.78
N GLY A 827 -8.65 -14.85 -21.55
CA GLY A 827 -7.30 -15.19 -21.06
C GLY A 827 -6.28 -14.12 -21.40
N THR A 828 -4.99 -14.45 -21.24
CA THR A 828 -3.88 -13.54 -21.59
C THR A 828 -3.45 -13.74 -23.04
N PRO A 829 -2.75 -12.77 -23.68
CA PRO A 829 -2.18 -12.99 -25.01
C PRO A 829 -1.24 -14.20 -25.10
N ALA A 830 -0.50 -14.49 -24.04
CA ALA A 830 0.43 -15.63 -23.98
C ALA A 830 -0.26 -16.98 -23.74
N LYS A 831 -1.39 -16.98 -23.02
CA LYS A 831 -2.23 -18.15 -22.77
C LYS A 831 -3.70 -17.78 -23.00
N PRO A 832 -4.17 -17.76 -24.26
CA PRO A 832 -5.55 -17.41 -24.59
C PRO A 832 -6.53 -18.44 -24.03
N LEU A 833 -7.67 -17.95 -23.55
CA LEU A 833 -8.81 -18.75 -23.14
C LEU A 833 -10.04 -18.06 -23.74
N TYR A 834 -10.80 -18.76 -24.58
CA TYR A 834 -11.90 -18.13 -25.30
C TYR A 834 -13.25 -18.49 -24.70
N LYS A 835 -14.09 -17.50 -24.41
CA LYS A 835 -15.49 -17.66 -24.04
C LYS A 835 -16.36 -17.43 -25.27
N GLY A 836 -17.02 -18.49 -25.73
CA GLY A 836 -18.00 -18.46 -26.81
C GLY A 836 -19.42 -18.42 -26.27
N GLU A 837 -20.24 -17.51 -26.80
CA GLU A 837 -21.63 -17.31 -26.41
C GLU A 837 -22.55 -17.63 -27.58
N LYS A 838 -23.63 -18.36 -27.34
CA LYS A 838 -24.61 -18.73 -28.35
C LYS A 838 -26.03 -18.75 -27.81
N TYR A 839 -26.95 -18.07 -28.48
CA TYR A 839 -28.38 -18.17 -28.18
C TYR A 839 -29.03 -19.30 -29.00
N ILE A 840 -29.77 -20.17 -28.33
CA ILE A 840 -30.48 -21.32 -28.89
C ILE A 840 -31.98 -21.00 -28.88
N ALA A 841 -32.43 -20.34 -29.94
CA ALA A 841 -33.79 -19.81 -30.04
C ALA A 841 -34.89 -20.88 -29.90
N GLU A 842 -34.64 -22.13 -30.31
CA GLU A 842 -35.62 -23.22 -30.21
C GLU A 842 -35.89 -23.67 -28.78
N ALA A 843 -34.93 -23.44 -27.88
CA ALA A 843 -35.01 -23.83 -26.48
C ALA A 843 -35.15 -22.62 -25.53
N ASP A 844 -35.01 -21.40 -26.05
CA ASP A 844 -34.92 -20.17 -25.26
C ASP A 844 -33.81 -20.24 -24.19
N LEU A 845 -32.63 -20.72 -24.63
CA LEU A 845 -31.46 -20.92 -23.77
C LEU A 845 -30.23 -20.23 -24.34
N TYR A 846 -29.37 -19.75 -23.45
CA TYR A 846 -28.03 -19.28 -23.76
C TYR A 846 -27.02 -20.37 -23.43
N LEU A 847 -26.09 -20.64 -24.34
CA LEU A 847 -24.99 -21.58 -24.17
C LEU A 847 -23.68 -20.81 -24.11
N TRP A 848 -22.93 -20.99 -23.03
CA TRP A 848 -21.53 -20.61 -22.95
C TRP A 848 -20.64 -21.83 -23.14
N VAL A 849 -19.56 -21.65 -23.89
CA VAL A 849 -18.53 -22.66 -24.10
C VAL A 849 -17.16 -22.02 -23.95
N TYR A 850 -16.32 -22.60 -23.11
CA TYR A 850 -14.94 -22.18 -22.95
C TYR A 850 -14.03 -23.04 -23.83
N TYR A 851 -13.08 -22.42 -24.50
CA TYR A 851 -12.14 -23.07 -25.40
C TYR A 851 -10.69 -22.73 -25.04
N ASP A 852 -9.80 -23.70 -25.16
CA ASP A 852 -8.35 -23.47 -25.06
C ASP A 852 -7.80 -22.68 -26.28
N ALA A 853 -6.50 -22.40 -26.26
CA ALA A 853 -5.78 -21.70 -27.32
C ALA A 853 -5.86 -22.41 -28.68
N GLU A 854 -6.12 -23.72 -28.70
CA GLU A 854 -6.26 -24.56 -29.87
C GLU A 854 -7.71 -24.63 -30.39
N GLY A 855 -8.68 -24.10 -29.65
CA GLY A 855 -10.10 -24.18 -29.97
C GLY A 855 -10.77 -25.47 -29.52
N ASN A 856 -10.14 -26.27 -28.65
CA ASN A 856 -10.79 -27.42 -28.01
C ASN A 856 -11.70 -26.94 -26.88
N ARG A 857 -12.84 -27.60 -26.71
CA ARG A 857 -13.79 -27.26 -25.65
C ARG A 857 -13.27 -27.74 -24.30
N LEU A 858 -13.30 -26.85 -23.31
CA LEU A 858 -12.90 -27.12 -21.92
C LEU A 858 -14.11 -27.32 -21.02
N ARG A 859 -15.01 -26.32 -20.99
CA ARG A 859 -16.26 -26.34 -20.20
C ARG A 859 -17.41 -25.78 -21.02
N GLN A 860 -18.64 -26.11 -20.63
CA GLN A 860 -19.84 -25.49 -21.17
C GLN A 860 -20.93 -25.40 -20.10
N GLN A 861 -21.77 -24.38 -20.19
CA GLN A 861 -22.93 -24.20 -19.32
C GLN A 861 -24.09 -23.60 -20.11
N THR A 862 -25.31 -24.03 -19.79
CA THR A 862 -26.54 -23.44 -20.33
C THR A 862 -27.25 -22.59 -19.28
N PHE A 863 -27.83 -21.49 -19.72
CA PHE A 863 -28.55 -20.53 -18.89
C PHE A 863 -29.94 -20.29 -19.49
N ASN A 864 -30.95 -20.17 -18.63
CA ASN A 864 -32.19 -19.52 -19.01
C ASN A 864 -32.00 -17.98 -19.04
N ALA A 865 -33.03 -17.23 -19.45
CA ALA A 865 -32.93 -15.76 -19.56
C ALA A 865 -32.60 -15.06 -18.22
N GLU A 866 -33.17 -15.50 -17.10
CA GLU A 866 -32.93 -14.91 -15.77
C GLU A 866 -31.51 -15.21 -15.26
N GLU A 867 -31.04 -16.44 -15.45
CA GLU A 867 -29.66 -16.82 -15.13
C GLU A 867 -28.65 -16.07 -16.01
N PHE A 868 -28.98 -15.89 -17.29
CA PHE A 868 -28.14 -15.17 -18.24
C PHE A 868 -27.94 -13.71 -17.82
N GLU A 869 -29.00 -13.01 -17.39
CA GLU A 869 -28.90 -11.63 -16.88
C GLU A 869 -27.93 -11.52 -15.68
N ASN A 870 -27.84 -12.55 -14.84
CA ASN A 870 -26.95 -12.57 -13.69
C ASN A 870 -25.48 -12.78 -14.05
N VAL A 871 -25.18 -13.45 -15.16
CA VAL A 871 -23.81 -13.77 -15.58
C VAL A 871 -23.32 -12.86 -16.71
N ASP A 872 -24.23 -12.29 -17.49
CA ASP A 872 -23.90 -11.39 -18.59
C ASP A 872 -23.14 -10.16 -18.06
N CYS A 873 -22.21 -9.73 -18.88
CA CYS A 873 -21.21 -8.73 -18.54
C CYS A 873 -21.53 -7.36 -19.19
N MET A 874 -22.60 -7.27 -19.98
CA MET A 874 -23.16 -6.02 -20.50
C MET A 874 -24.55 -5.73 -19.92
N GLU A 875 -24.89 -4.45 -19.71
CA GLU A 875 -26.30 -4.06 -19.69
C GLU A 875 -26.83 -4.14 -21.12
N LEU A 876 -27.98 -4.80 -21.30
CA LEU A 876 -28.76 -4.84 -22.54
C LEU A 876 -29.11 -3.46 -23.09
#